data_AF-A0AAV6V0X8-F1
#
_entry.id   AF-A0AAV6V0X8-F1
#
_cell.length_a   1.000
_cell.length_b   1.000
_cell.length_c   1.000
_cell.angle_alpha   90.00
_cell.angle_beta   90.00
_cell.angle_gamma   90.00
#
_symmetry.space_group_name_H-M   'P 1'
#
loop_
_entity.id
_entity.type
_entity.pdbx_description
1 polymer ?
#
loop_
_entity_poly.entity_id
_entity_poly.type
_entity_poly.pdbx_seq_one_letter_code
_entity_poly.pdbx_strand_id
1 'polypeptide(L)'
;MYSSSFEYVPPPPSKRKRGVTNTDKYARSVIRKSRVKGEGYINYKGKMVLPKTVPAEIICNCPKKCNKSISDETKYQIWNSFYSLDSKNNQDIYLQTLIEVKEVKRRKKKKMDAIEPIVNDTPFPDASVNSTQFLDAGVNNTPFSCAIVDNNLFPGPNANKAQLPDAIVNETHYNDSTVNNTNAIAKKSPTNKTKSRTFVYNLKINGRFTPVCKNVFLQVHGVSKDRIERMTTLLVQNKTPVDMRGKNRSGNAIPSNIIYLIHDHISRFEVKETSGSGKPKKYLDARLNISKMYQMFQTSYPDLKDKVKYSFYYKYFKENFNYTFGLPNGDVCSKCENVAVKQKDPHPNLNNNVKSTVPTEMAKELVSSLKSTFLDIISSTSWLDEESKNVTIEKVLSMKTEVGYPRDMLSTDFMETFYAKLELSTESLLKNMLKMSRFLVYNELQKLNRPVEENRPMVDNIYKGPLQSSANYFATKNALVVPMGIMRPPIFDLENPEYLNYGRLGNEIAHEMSHGFENIGLQYDKDGKESHWWSEEMKNKFWMKAKCFVEQYNKYVIDELAEKYVDGQRTLHENIADSTGLKKAFMSYQKYVKENGKEPKLPGMEFTNQQLFFISFAQMKCEVRSKEGYEEYIADSTTSLLQTPVKYRVNGALANSEFFAAVFKCPAGGPMSQEKRCSIW
;
A
#
# COMPACT_ATOMS: atom_id res chain seq x y z
N MET A 1 -24.69 -53.53 17.78
CA MET A 1 -24.59 -53.30 19.24
C MET A 1 -23.65 -52.12 19.45
N TYR A 2 -23.99 -50.93 19.96
CA TYR A 2 -25.19 -50.38 20.58
C TYR A 2 -25.40 -48.97 19.97
N SER A 3 -26.62 -48.69 19.53
CA SER A 3 -27.12 -47.34 19.24
C SER A 3 -27.56 -46.71 20.57
N SER A 4 -27.17 -45.48 20.88
CA SER A 4 -27.86 -44.66 21.88
C SER A 4 -28.24 -43.32 21.27
N SER A 5 -29.46 -43.28 20.76
CA SER A 5 -30.26 -42.09 20.49
C SER A 5 -30.45 -41.28 21.78
N PHE A 6 -29.96 -40.04 21.81
CA PHE A 6 -30.41 -39.06 22.80
C PHE A 6 -31.73 -38.46 22.30
N GLU A 7 -32.83 -38.88 22.90
CA GLU A 7 -34.15 -38.28 22.70
C GLU A 7 -34.16 -36.83 23.21
N TYR A 8 -34.65 -35.92 22.36
CA TYR A 8 -34.98 -34.56 22.74
C TYR A 8 -36.26 -34.57 23.58
N VAL A 9 -36.16 -34.19 24.86
CA VAL A 9 -37.32 -33.96 25.73
C VAL A 9 -37.67 -32.47 25.68
N PRO A 10 -38.81 -32.07 25.06
CA PRO A 10 -39.24 -30.68 25.09
C PRO A 10 -39.59 -30.25 26.53
N PRO A 11 -39.35 -28.99 26.91
CA PRO A 11 -39.72 -28.51 28.24
C PRO A 11 -41.24 -28.57 28.42
N PRO A 12 -41.74 -28.88 29.63
CA PRO A 12 -43.17 -28.98 29.87
C PRO A 12 -43.85 -27.64 29.59
N PRO A 13 -45.10 -27.63 29.07
CA PRO A 13 -45.83 -26.40 28.81
C PRO A 13 -45.95 -25.61 30.12
N SER A 14 -45.57 -24.33 30.08
CA SER A 14 -45.56 -23.48 31.25
C SER A 14 -46.98 -23.34 31.80
N LYS A 15 -47.29 -24.04 32.90
CA LYS A 15 -48.46 -23.70 33.72
C LYS A 15 -48.25 -22.26 34.19
N ARG A 16 -49.14 -21.34 33.77
CA ARG A 16 -49.23 -19.98 34.32
C ARG A 16 -49.36 -20.10 35.84
N LYS A 17 -48.28 -19.82 36.59
CA LYS A 17 -48.41 -19.52 38.00
C LYS A 17 -49.13 -18.17 38.10
N ARG A 18 -50.36 -18.19 38.64
CA ARG A 18 -51.10 -16.97 39.00
C ARG A 18 -50.20 -16.09 39.88
N GLY A 19 -49.99 -14.84 39.47
CA GLY A 19 -49.28 -13.82 40.28
C GLY A 19 -47.95 -13.27 39.72
N VAL A 20 -47.44 -13.73 38.57
CA VAL A 20 -46.23 -13.11 37.96
C VAL A 20 -46.64 -12.16 36.83
N THR A 21 -46.74 -10.87 37.14
CA THR A 21 -47.17 -9.81 36.21
C THR A 21 -46.11 -9.40 35.17
N ASN A 22 -44.91 -10.01 35.16
CA ASN A 22 -43.87 -9.71 34.16
C ASN A 22 -42.83 -10.86 34.04
N THR A 23 -42.96 -11.66 32.99
CA THR A 23 -42.08 -12.81 32.68
C THR A 23 -40.60 -12.42 32.52
N ASP A 24 -40.33 -11.25 31.93
CA ASP A 24 -38.97 -10.71 31.77
C ASP A 24 -38.32 -10.32 33.10
N LYS A 25 -39.07 -9.71 34.03
CA LYS A 25 -38.56 -9.38 35.36
C LYS A 25 -38.23 -10.65 36.16
N TYR A 26 -39.04 -11.70 36.01
CA TYR A 26 -38.77 -13.00 36.62
C TYR A 26 -37.50 -13.65 36.04
N ALA A 27 -37.39 -13.74 34.71
CA ALA A 27 -36.19 -14.26 34.05
C ALA A 27 -34.91 -13.50 34.44
N ARG A 28 -34.97 -12.17 34.52
CA ARG A 28 -33.86 -11.32 35.01
C ARG A 28 -33.50 -11.58 36.47
N SER A 29 -34.49 -11.84 37.32
CA SER A 29 -34.29 -12.16 38.73
C SER A 29 -33.58 -13.51 38.88
N VAL A 30 -34.03 -14.53 38.14
CA VAL A 30 -33.40 -15.86 38.09
C VAL A 30 -31.95 -15.77 37.62
N ILE A 31 -31.69 -15.10 36.49
CA ILE A 31 -30.33 -14.89 35.97
C ILE A 31 -29.45 -14.11 36.98
N ARG A 32 -29.98 -13.10 37.68
CA ARG A 32 -29.22 -12.39 38.72
C ARG A 32 -28.82 -13.32 39.86
N LYS A 33 -29.73 -14.19 40.34
CA LYS A 33 -29.47 -15.15 41.41
C LYS A 33 -28.40 -16.17 41.00
N SER A 34 -28.53 -16.79 39.83
CA SER A 34 -27.53 -17.74 39.32
C SER A 34 -26.16 -17.09 39.14
N ARG A 35 -26.09 -15.84 38.67
CA ARG A 35 -24.83 -15.08 38.56
C ARG A 35 -24.16 -14.78 39.89
N VAL A 36 -24.93 -14.57 40.97
CA VAL A 36 -24.37 -14.33 42.31
C VAL A 36 -23.78 -15.63 42.85
N LYS A 37 -24.47 -16.75 42.67
CA LYS A 37 -24.02 -18.07 43.11
C LYS A 37 -22.94 -18.72 42.24
N GLY A 38 -22.62 -18.11 41.10
CA GLY A 38 -21.69 -18.70 40.13
C GLY A 38 -22.27 -19.90 39.38
N GLU A 39 -23.58 -20.09 39.41
CA GLU A 39 -24.26 -21.18 38.70
C GLU A 39 -24.34 -20.90 37.19
N GLY A 40 -24.51 -21.97 36.40
CA GLY A 40 -24.77 -21.86 34.97
C GLY A 40 -26.14 -21.24 34.69
N TYR A 41 -26.24 -20.48 33.60
CA TYR A 41 -27.51 -19.85 33.20
C TYR A 41 -27.55 -19.57 31.69
N ILE A 42 -28.74 -19.48 31.13
CA ILE A 42 -28.94 -19.02 29.75
C ILE A 42 -29.02 -17.50 29.77
N ASN A 43 -28.17 -16.82 28.98
CA ASN A 43 -28.18 -15.37 28.90
C ASN A 43 -29.33 -14.86 28.03
N TYR A 44 -29.54 -13.54 27.98
CA TYR A 44 -30.62 -12.91 27.21
C TYR A 44 -30.53 -13.11 25.68
N LYS A 45 -29.41 -13.64 25.18
CA LYS A 45 -29.19 -14.00 23.76
C LYS A 45 -29.37 -15.51 23.51
N GLY A 46 -29.92 -16.27 24.47
CA GLY A 46 -30.13 -17.71 24.35
C GLY A 46 -28.86 -18.56 24.49
N LYS A 47 -27.70 -17.95 24.81
CA LYS A 47 -26.44 -18.69 24.96
C LYS A 47 -26.25 -19.18 26.39
N MET A 48 -25.94 -20.47 26.54
CA MET A 48 -25.57 -21.08 27.81
C MET A 48 -24.25 -20.51 28.34
N VAL A 49 -24.26 -20.05 29.58
CA VAL A 49 -23.08 -19.67 30.36
C VAL A 49 -22.84 -20.78 31.37
N LEU A 50 -21.67 -21.40 31.31
CA LEU A 50 -21.30 -22.50 32.19
C LEU A 50 -21.14 -22.03 33.65
N PRO A 51 -21.39 -22.91 34.63
CA PRO A 51 -21.12 -22.61 36.03
C PRO A 51 -19.64 -22.30 36.25
N LYS A 52 -19.36 -21.45 37.23
CA LYS A 52 -18.03 -21.15 37.73
C LYS A 52 -17.55 -22.33 38.56
N THR A 53 -16.33 -22.79 38.30
CA THR A 53 -15.68 -23.87 39.04
C THR A 53 -14.43 -23.32 39.74
N VAL A 54 -14.09 -23.94 40.88
CA VAL A 54 -12.80 -23.70 41.55
C VAL A 54 -11.70 -24.04 40.55
N PRO A 55 -10.70 -23.17 40.33
CA PRO A 55 -9.63 -23.47 39.40
C PRO A 55 -8.82 -24.69 39.86
N ALA A 56 -8.63 -25.66 38.97
CA ALA A 56 -7.81 -26.84 39.23
C ALA A 56 -6.38 -26.42 39.60
N GLU A 57 -5.79 -25.52 38.82
CA GLU A 57 -4.47 -24.93 39.06
C GLU A 57 -4.53 -23.41 39.11
N ILE A 58 -3.71 -22.80 39.99
CA ILE A 58 -3.55 -21.35 40.07
C ILE A 58 -2.25 -20.95 39.37
N ILE A 59 -2.38 -20.19 38.28
CA ILE A 59 -1.25 -19.67 37.51
C ILE A 59 -0.75 -18.37 38.14
N CYS A 60 0.53 -18.35 38.52
CA CYS A 60 1.18 -17.17 39.11
C CYS A 60 2.51 -16.85 38.41
N ASN A 61 2.58 -15.67 37.81
CA ASN A 61 3.78 -15.21 37.09
C ASN A 61 4.58 -14.15 37.88
N CYS A 62 4.25 -13.91 39.15
CA CYS A 62 4.97 -12.94 39.97
C CYS A 62 6.29 -13.54 40.51
N PRO A 63 7.34 -12.73 40.72
CA PRO A 63 8.63 -13.21 41.24
C PRO A 63 8.53 -13.95 42.58
N LYS A 64 7.53 -13.59 43.40
CA LYS A 64 7.30 -14.20 44.73
C LYS A 64 6.60 -15.56 44.68
N LYS A 65 6.18 -16.04 43.51
CA LYS A 65 5.42 -17.30 43.33
C LYS A 65 4.32 -17.48 44.39
N CYS A 66 3.50 -16.44 44.57
CA CYS A 66 2.52 -16.32 45.66
C CYS A 66 1.37 -17.36 45.63
N ASN A 67 1.30 -18.20 44.60
CA ASN A 67 0.40 -19.36 44.58
C ASN A 67 0.86 -20.51 45.47
N LYS A 68 2.17 -20.64 45.75
CA LYS A 68 2.72 -21.75 46.54
C LYS A 68 2.20 -21.81 47.98
N SER A 69 1.77 -20.68 48.53
CA SER A 69 1.26 -20.57 49.90
C SER A 69 -0.26 -20.80 50.00
N ILE A 70 -0.92 -21.27 48.94
CA ILE A 70 -2.37 -21.47 48.88
C ILE A 70 -2.65 -22.97 48.71
N SER A 71 -3.13 -23.62 49.78
CA SER A 71 -3.53 -25.03 49.72
C SER A 71 -4.86 -25.20 48.96
N ASP A 72 -5.13 -26.40 48.46
CA ASP A 72 -6.41 -26.74 47.83
C ASP A 72 -7.58 -26.48 48.76
N GLU A 73 -7.46 -26.86 50.04
CA GLU A 73 -8.46 -26.58 51.06
C GLU A 73 -8.73 -25.08 51.21
N THR A 74 -7.68 -24.24 51.22
CA THR A 74 -7.82 -22.78 51.28
C THR A 74 -8.54 -22.24 50.04
N LYS A 75 -8.28 -22.80 48.84
CA LYS A 75 -8.98 -22.42 47.60
C LYS A 75 -10.48 -22.67 47.74
N TYR A 76 -10.86 -23.87 48.18
CA TYR A 76 -12.27 -24.25 48.37
C TYR A 76 -12.96 -23.41 49.44
N GLN A 77 -12.30 -23.15 50.57
CA GLN A 77 -12.85 -22.31 51.64
C GLN A 77 -13.12 -20.88 51.16
N ILE A 78 -12.15 -20.23 50.48
CA ILE A 78 -12.34 -18.88 49.95
C ILE A 78 -13.44 -18.86 48.88
N TRP A 79 -13.45 -19.85 47.99
CA TRP A 79 -14.46 -19.94 46.94
C TRP A 79 -15.87 -20.08 47.50
N ASN A 80 -16.08 -21.02 48.43
CA ASN A 80 -17.38 -21.26 49.04
C ASN A 80 -17.83 -20.06 49.88
N SER A 81 -16.92 -19.44 50.63
CA SER A 81 -17.19 -18.21 51.38
C SER A 81 -17.59 -17.03 50.48
N PHE A 82 -16.97 -16.92 49.31
CA PHE A 82 -17.29 -15.85 48.36
C PHE A 82 -18.63 -16.05 47.64
N TYR A 83 -18.94 -17.28 47.22
CA TYR A 83 -20.17 -17.60 46.50
C TYR A 83 -21.37 -17.91 47.40
N SER A 84 -21.17 -18.05 48.71
CA SER A 84 -22.27 -18.11 49.70
C SER A 84 -22.88 -16.74 50.00
N LEU A 85 -22.21 -15.64 49.63
CA LEU A 85 -22.73 -14.29 49.78
C LEU A 85 -24.01 -14.10 48.95
N ASP A 86 -25.07 -13.65 49.61
CA ASP A 86 -26.44 -13.54 49.10
C ASP A 86 -26.63 -12.47 48.00
N SER A 87 -25.69 -11.55 47.85
CA SER A 87 -25.79 -10.45 46.89
C SER A 87 -24.45 -10.09 46.25
N LYS A 88 -24.52 -9.52 45.04
CA LYS A 88 -23.34 -9.01 44.33
C LYS A 88 -22.73 -7.79 45.02
N ASN A 89 -23.52 -7.01 45.77
CA ASN A 89 -23.00 -5.93 46.60
C ASN A 89 -22.09 -6.50 47.68
N ASN A 90 -22.56 -7.52 48.39
CA ASN A 90 -21.79 -8.15 49.46
C ASN A 90 -20.51 -8.80 48.91
N GLN A 91 -20.57 -9.43 47.74
CA GLN A 91 -19.37 -9.89 47.04
C GLN A 91 -18.40 -8.75 46.64
N ASP A 92 -18.91 -7.65 46.08
CA ASP A 92 -18.08 -6.52 45.67
C ASP A 92 -17.44 -5.82 46.89
N ILE A 93 -18.20 -5.66 47.98
CA ILE A 93 -17.72 -5.14 49.27
C ILE A 93 -16.64 -6.07 49.83
N TYR A 94 -16.90 -7.38 49.86
CA TYR A 94 -15.91 -8.38 50.27
C TYR A 94 -14.60 -8.25 49.48
N LEU A 95 -14.66 -8.13 48.15
CA LEU A 95 -13.46 -7.92 47.32
C LEU A 95 -12.76 -6.61 47.64
N GLN A 96 -13.49 -5.53 47.91
CA GLN A 96 -12.90 -4.25 48.30
C GLN A 96 -12.15 -4.34 49.64
N THR A 97 -12.68 -5.07 50.63
CA THR A 97 -11.98 -5.25 51.92
C THR A 97 -10.64 -5.97 51.79
N LEU A 98 -10.44 -6.70 50.69
CA LEU A 98 -9.21 -7.42 50.40
C LEU A 98 -8.18 -6.60 49.59
N ILE A 99 -8.53 -5.37 49.18
CA ILE A 99 -7.68 -4.51 48.35
C ILE A 99 -7.24 -3.28 49.14
N GLU A 100 -5.92 -3.09 49.25
CA GLU A 100 -5.32 -1.95 49.91
C GLU A 100 -4.75 -0.95 48.87
N VAL A 101 -5.01 0.35 49.05
CA VAL A 101 -4.46 1.42 48.20
C VAL A 101 -3.18 1.95 48.83
N LYS A 102 -2.06 1.89 48.11
CA LYS A 102 -0.76 2.44 48.56
C LYS A 102 -0.33 3.62 47.70
N GLU A 103 0.18 4.68 48.33
CA GLU A 103 0.83 5.77 47.60
C GLU A 103 2.21 5.34 47.08
N VAL A 104 2.52 5.67 45.83
CA VAL A 104 3.85 5.39 45.25
C VAL A 104 4.84 6.45 45.75
N LYS A 105 5.69 6.10 46.72
CA LYS A 105 6.86 6.92 47.11
C LYS A 105 7.93 6.80 46.00
N ARG A 106 8.13 7.84 45.18
CA ARG A 106 9.21 7.88 44.18
C ARG A 106 10.58 7.95 44.89
N ARG A 107 11.49 7.00 44.62
CA ARG A 107 12.92 7.12 44.95
C ARG A 107 13.53 8.23 44.07
N LYS A 108 14.21 9.23 44.66
CA LYS A 108 15.06 10.18 43.90
C LYS A 108 16.23 9.41 43.28
N LYS A 109 16.45 9.57 41.97
CA LYS A 109 17.66 9.08 41.27
C LYS A 109 18.87 9.83 41.83
N LYS A 110 19.91 9.11 42.25
CA LYS A 110 21.22 9.66 42.61
C LYS A 110 21.87 10.20 41.30
N LYS A 111 22.35 11.44 41.28
CA LYS A 111 23.21 11.97 40.20
C LYS A 111 24.50 11.15 40.20
N MET A 112 24.95 10.70 39.03
CA MET A 112 26.33 10.26 38.81
C MET A 112 27.13 11.51 38.49
N ASP A 113 28.20 11.74 39.24
CA ASP A 113 29.15 12.82 39.02
C ASP A 113 30.05 12.49 37.83
N ALA A 114 30.50 13.54 37.15
CA ALA A 114 31.38 13.48 35.98
C ALA A 114 32.77 12.95 36.36
N ILE A 115 33.37 12.17 35.46
CA ILE A 115 34.79 11.77 35.53
C ILE A 115 35.47 12.35 34.30
N GLU A 116 36.53 13.14 34.54
CA GLU A 116 37.42 13.77 33.56
C GLU A 116 38.35 12.75 32.87
N PRO A 117 38.89 13.05 31.67
CA PRO A 117 39.73 12.12 30.92
C PRO A 117 41.18 12.14 31.41
N ILE A 118 41.76 10.95 31.62
CA ILE A 118 43.19 10.77 31.88
C ILE A 118 43.85 10.28 30.59
N VAL A 119 44.78 11.08 30.07
CA VAL A 119 45.78 10.73 29.06
C VAL A 119 46.88 9.92 29.74
N ASN A 120 47.34 8.83 29.12
CA ASN A 120 48.66 8.27 29.41
C ASN A 120 49.22 7.58 28.15
N ASP A 121 50.34 8.13 27.68
CA ASP A 121 51.28 7.55 26.74
C ASP A 121 52.07 6.40 27.38
N THR A 122 52.34 5.31 26.64
CA THR A 122 53.68 4.76 26.37
C THR A 122 53.62 3.35 25.72
N PRO A 123 54.67 2.94 24.98
CA PRO A 123 54.62 1.93 23.91
C PRO A 123 55.23 0.56 24.29
N PHE A 124 54.94 -0.48 23.50
CA PHE A 124 55.58 -1.81 23.56
C PHE A 124 55.66 -2.40 22.13
N PRO A 125 56.56 -3.38 21.85
CA PRO A 125 57.62 -3.25 20.85
C PRO A 125 57.51 -4.30 19.73
N ASP A 126 58.33 -4.09 18.68
CA ASP A 126 58.61 -5.04 17.62
C ASP A 126 59.36 -6.30 18.12
N ALA A 127 58.99 -7.45 17.55
CA ALA A 127 59.86 -8.62 17.44
C ALA A 127 59.56 -9.40 16.14
N SER A 128 60.50 -9.30 15.20
CA SER A 128 60.79 -10.23 14.11
C SER A 128 61.41 -11.52 14.73
N VAL A 129 61.45 -12.75 14.19
CA VAL A 129 61.71 -13.32 12.86
C VAL A 129 61.36 -14.84 12.96
N ASN A 130 60.74 -15.48 11.96
CA ASN A 130 61.35 -16.50 11.07
C ASN A 130 60.33 -17.40 10.35
N SER A 131 60.65 -17.64 9.09
CA SER A 131 59.93 -18.34 8.03
C SER A 131 60.00 -19.88 8.10
N THR A 132 58.93 -20.56 7.69
CA THR A 132 59.01 -21.63 6.66
C THR A 132 57.62 -22.00 6.09
N GLN A 133 57.55 -21.87 4.77
CA GLN A 133 56.59 -22.25 3.71
C GLN A 133 55.44 -23.25 4.02
N PHE A 134 54.21 -22.99 3.56
CA PHE A 134 53.67 -23.34 2.23
C PHE A 134 52.17 -22.98 2.08
N LEU A 135 51.87 -22.22 1.03
CA LEU A 135 50.71 -22.14 0.12
C LEU A 135 49.23 -21.99 0.60
N ASP A 136 48.62 -21.02 -0.08
CA ASP A 136 47.25 -20.90 -0.60
C ASP A 136 46.13 -20.20 0.19
N ALA A 137 45.97 -18.93 -0.21
CA ALA A 137 44.73 -18.24 -0.59
C ALA A 137 43.63 -18.12 0.47
N GLY A 138 43.94 -17.33 1.50
CA GLY A 138 42.95 -16.66 2.35
C GLY A 138 42.24 -15.51 1.65
N VAL A 139 40.93 -15.67 1.54
CA VAL A 139 39.87 -14.65 1.64
C VAL A 139 40.33 -13.38 2.37
N ASN A 140 40.00 -12.21 1.82
CA ASN A 140 39.63 -11.07 2.66
C ASN A 140 38.52 -10.22 2.03
N ASN A 141 37.45 -10.13 2.82
CA ASN A 141 36.27 -9.29 2.64
C ASN A 141 36.65 -7.82 2.54
N THR A 142 36.13 -7.14 1.51
CA THR A 142 35.79 -5.72 1.54
C THR A 142 34.41 -5.55 0.88
N PRO A 143 33.53 -4.69 1.42
CA PRO A 143 32.20 -4.49 0.87
C PRO A 143 32.32 -3.57 -0.34
N PHE A 144 32.41 -4.13 -1.54
CA PHE A 144 32.38 -3.35 -2.77
C PHE A 144 30.94 -3.02 -3.15
N SER A 145 30.59 -1.76 -2.82
CA SER A 145 29.65 -0.90 -3.54
C SER A 145 29.62 -1.22 -5.04
N CYS A 146 28.43 -1.54 -5.56
CA CYS A 146 28.20 -1.63 -7.00
C CYS A 146 28.57 -0.29 -7.65
N ALA A 147 29.56 -0.33 -8.53
CA ALA A 147 29.90 0.76 -9.42
C ALA A 147 28.73 0.99 -10.39
N ILE A 148 28.10 2.16 -10.24
CA ILE A 148 27.32 2.82 -11.27
C ILE A 148 28.34 3.31 -12.30
N VAL A 149 28.06 3.04 -13.57
CA VAL A 149 28.86 3.56 -14.69
C VAL A 149 28.60 5.07 -14.75
N ASP A 150 29.56 5.85 -14.24
CA ASP A 150 29.64 7.29 -14.41
C ASP A 150 29.81 7.63 -15.90
N ASN A 151 28.75 8.10 -16.55
CA ASN A 151 28.84 8.82 -17.81
C ASN A 151 28.99 10.32 -17.53
N ASN A 152 30.20 10.73 -17.16
CA ASN A 152 30.61 12.13 -17.17
C ASN A 152 31.87 12.25 -18.03
N LEU A 153 31.72 12.67 -19.28
CA LEU A 153 32.81 13.19 -20.10
C LEU A 153 32.22 13.88 -21.31
N PHE A 154 32.01 15.21 -21.25
CA PHE A 154 32.30 16.11 -22.36
C PHE A 154 32.63 17.53 -21.83
N PRO A 155 33.56 18.25 -22.49
CA PRO A 155 34.10 19.52 -22.01
C PRO A 155 33.27 20.71 -22.49
N GLY A 156 33.07 21.70 -21.64
CA GLY A 156 32.56 23.02 -22.03
C GLY A 156 33.70 23.94 -22.52
N PRO A 157 33.47 24.84 -23.49
CA PRO A 157 34.46 25.81 -23.90
C PRO A 157 34.54 26.96 -22.89
N ASN A 158 35.78 27.29 -22.49
CA ASN A 158 36.13 28.47 -21.71
C ASN A 158 36.03 29.75 -22.54
N ALA A 159 35.54 30.82 -21.90
CA ALA A 159 36.18 32.14 -21.77
C ALA A 159 35.18 33.30 -21.92
N ASN A 160 34.87 34.01 -20.82
CA ASN A 160 35.61 35.24 -20.49
C ASN A 160 35.13 35.88 -19.18
N LYS A 161 36.12 36.36 -18.42
CA LYS A 161 36.00 37.12 -17.17
C LYS A 161 35.55 38.55 -17.45
N ALA A 162 34.68 39.08 -16.61
CA ALA A 162 34.61 40.52 -16.30
C ALA A 162 34.36 40.69 -14.79
N GLN A 163 35.14 41.59 -14.18
CA GLN A 163 35.20 41.91 -12.74
C GLN A 163 34.09 42.89 -12.31
N LEU A 164 33.53 42.65 -11.09
CA LEU A 164 33.12 43.58 -9.99
C LEU A 164 32.19 44.79 -10.30
N PRO A 165 31.47 45.41 -9.31
CA PRO A 165 31.77 45.49 -7.87
C PRO A 165 30.57 45.37 -6.87
N ASP A 166 30.95 45.52 -5.60
CA ASP A 166 30.22 45.54 -4.32
C ASP A 166 29.10 46.60 -4.13
N ALA A 167 28.38 46.38 -3.01
CA ALA A 167 27.43 47.25 -2.29
C ALA A 167 26.01 47.32 -2.90
N ILE A 168 24.92 47.24 -2.13
CA ILE A 168 24.53 48.18 -1.06
C ILE A 168 23.61 47.49 -0.04
N VAL A 169 24.01 47.57 1.22
CA VAL A 169 23.14 47.48 2.40
C VAL A 169 22.43 48.83 2.54
N ASN A 170 21.11 48.84 2.67
CA ASN A 170 20.39 50.01 3.17
C ASN A 170 19.28 49.56 4.12
N GLU A 171 19.59 49.67 5.41
CA GLU A 171 18.62 49.93 6.47
C GLU A 171 18.06 51.35 6.29
N THR A 172 16.75 51.53 6.48
CA THR A 172 16.20 52.80 6.94
C THR A 172 15.18 52.55 8.03
N HIS A 173 15.41 53.21 9.16
CA HIS A 173 14.60 53.26 10.37
C HIS A 173 13.63 54.46 10.34
N TYR A 174 12.76 54.50 11.37
CA TYR A 174 11.92 55.61 11.90
C TYR A 174 10.55 55.83 11.19
N ASN A 175 9.41 55.98 11.87
CA ASN A 175 9.15 55.99 13.30
C ASN A 175 7.68 55.72 13.66
N ASP A 176 7.55 55.36 14.93
CA ASP A 176 6.43 54.96 15.76
C ASP A 176 5.40 56.08 16.04
N SER A 177 4.13 55.70 16.21
CA SER A 177 3.19 56.36 17.13
C SER A 177 2.06 55.41 17.54
N THR A 178 2.41 54.53 18.49
CA THR A 178 1.68 54.17 19.72
C THR A 178 0.15 54.41 19.82
N VAL A 179 -0.58 53.33 20.10
CA VAL A 179 -1.52 53.24 21.24
C VAL A 179 -1.36 51.85 21.89
N ASN A 180 -0.87 51.84 23.13
CA ASN A 180 -0.71 50.67 24.00
C ASN A 180 -2.08 50.16 24.53
N ASN A 181 -2.25 48.85 24.72
CA ASN A 181 -2.17 48.25 26.07
C ASN A 181 -2.31 46.71 26.14
N THR A 182 -1.28 46.10 26.74
CA THR A 182 -1.29 45.01 27.74
C THR A 182 -2.02 43.68 27.44
N ASN A 183 -1.21 42.69 27.08
CA ASN A 183 -1.49 41.26 27.27
C ASN A 183 -1.40 40.87 28.76
N ALA A 184 -2.54 40.73 29.42
CA ALA A 184 -2.64 40.01 30.69
C ALA A 184 -2.74 38.50 30.43
N ILE A 185 -1.63 37.79 30.65
CA ILE A 185 -1.59 36.33 30.71
C ILE A 185 -2.38 35.89 31.95
N ALA A 186 -3.63 35.49 31.74
CA ALA A 186 -4.46 34.90 32.78
C ALA A 186 -3.84 33.59 33.28
N LYS A 187 -3.48 33.58 34.56
CA LYS A 187 -3.01 32.42 35.33
C LYS A 187 -3.94 31.22 35.12
N LYS A 188 -3.43 30.16 34.48
CA LYS A 188 -4.04 28.83 34.59
C LYS A 188 -3.93 28.38 36.05
N SER A 189 -5.08 28.10 36.65
CA SER A 189 -5.25 27.44 37.95
C SER A 189 -4.33 26.22 38.10
N PRO A 190 -3.74 25.96 39.28
CA PRO A 190 -2.84 24.84 39.48
C PRO A 190 -3.60 23.53 39.30
N THR A 191 -3.33 22.84 38.19
CA THR A 191 -3.80 21.47 37.98
C THR A 191 -3.21 20.58 39.07
N ASN A 192 -4.08 20.10 39.96
CA ASN A 192 -3.78 19.12 40.99
C ASN A 192 -3.28 17.82 40.32
N LYS A 193 -1.96 17.65 40.18
CA LYS A 193 -1.36 16.43 39.64
C LYS A 193 -1.67 15.27 40.60
N THR A 194 -2.58 14.38 40.23
CA THR A 194 -2.92 13.18 41.02
C THR A 194 -1.67 12.32 41.24
N LYS A 195 -1.30 12.12 42.51
CA LYS A 195 -0.22 11.20 42.92
C LYS A 195 -0.46 9.80 42.30
N SER A 196 0.59 9.18 41.78
CA SER A 196 0.53 7.78 41.32
C SER A 196 0.24 6.85 42.51
N ARG A 197 -0.77 5.98 42.39
CA ARG A 197 -1.21 5.02 43.41
C ARG A 197 -0.99 3.60 42.89
N THR A 198 -0.69 2.67 43.80
CA THR A 198 -0.61 1.24 43.52
C THR A 198 -1.58 0.47 44.42
N PHE A 199 -1.92 -0.77 44.05
CA PHE A 199 -2.88 -1.60 44.77
C PHE A 199 -2.22 -2.90 45.24
N VAL A 200 -2.46 -3.27 46.50
CA VAL A 200 -2.08 -4.56 47.05
C VAL A 200 -3.34 -5.42 47.19
N TYR A 201 -3.28 -6.63 46.66
CA TYR A 201 -4.38 -7.60 46.71
C TYR A 201 -4.07 -8.64 47.76
N ASN A 202 -5.03 -8.94 48.64
CA ASN A 202 -4.84 -9.87 49.75
C ASN A 202 -5.84 -11.03 49.67
N LEU A 203 -5.47 -12.18 50.23
CA LEU A 203 -6.39 -13.27 50.55
C LEU A 203 -6.50 -13.40 52.06
N LYS A 204 -7.69 -13.72 52.58
CA LYS A 204 -7.86 -14.01 54.00
C LYS A 204 -7.63 -15.50 54.23
N ILE A 205 -6.45 -15.86 54.74
CA ILE A 205 -6.04 -17.24 55.02
C ILE A 205 -5.88 -17.37 56.54
N ASN A 206 -6.64 -18.26 57.18
CA ASN A 206 -6.62 -18.47 58.64
C ASN A 206 -6.76 -17.16 59.45
N GLY A 207 -7.64 -16.26 58.99
CA GLY A 207 -7.88 -14.97 59.64
C GLY A 207 -6.86 -13.86 59.35
N ARG A 208 -5.75 -14.16 58.65
CA ARG A 208 -4.71 -13.18 58.28
C ARG A 208 -4.81 -12.76 56.82
N PHE A 209 -4.47 -11.50 56.53
CA PHE A 209 -4.38 -10.98 55.16
C PHE A 209 -3.02 -11.32 54.56
N THR A 210 -3.01 -12.20 53.56
CA THR A 210 -1.81 -12.63 52.85
C THR A 210 -1.75 -11.96 51.47
N PRO A 211 -0.70 -11.18 51.15
CA PRO A 211 -0.60 -10.47 49.88
C PRO A 211 -0.32 -11.41 48.71
N VAL A 212 -1.07 -11.25 47.63
CA VAL A 212 -0.96 -12.03 46.40
C VAL A 212 -0.91 -11.13 45.16
N CYS A 213 -0.47 -11.67 44.02
CA CYS A 213 -0.54 -10.93 42.77
C CYS A 213 -1.99 -10.84 42.24
N LYS A 214 -2.28 -9.82 41.43
CA LYS A 214 -3.62 -9.61 40.84
C LYS A 214 -4.15 -10.85 40.12
N ASN A 215 -3.28 -11.61 39.43
CA ASN A 215 -3.71 -12.80 38.68
C ASN A 215 -4.22 -13.91 39.60
N VAL A 216 -3.51 -14.19 40.70
CA VAL A 216 -3.93 -15.16 41.72
C VAL A 216 -5.24 -14.71 42.38
N PHE A 217 -5.34 -13.42 42.71
CA PHE A 217 -6.56 -12.85 43.30
C PHE A 217 -7.79 -13.02 42.41
N LEU A 218 -7.65 -12.83 41.09
CA LEU A 218 -8.72 -13.03 40.11
C LEU A 218 -9.16 -14.49 40.00
N GLN A 219 -8.20 -15.42 39.94
CA GLN A 219 -8.46 -16.85 39.79
C GLN A 219 -9.13 -17.45 41.03
N VAL A 220 -8.64 -17.13 42.24
CA VAL A 220 -9.17 -17.65 43.51
C VAL A 220 -10.63 -17.23 43.75
N HIS A 221 -11.05 -16.06 43.26
CA HIS A 221 -12.44 -15.59 43.38
C HIS A 221 -13.28 -15.82 42.11
N GLY A 222 -12.68 -16.30 41.02
CA GLY A 222 -13.38 -16.53 39.73
C GLY A 222 -13.91 -15.26 39.06
N VAL A 223 -13.33 -14.08 39.34
CA VAL A 223 -13.81 -12.76 38.90
C VAL A 223 -13.01 -12.17 37.73
N SER A 224 -13.64 -11.30 36.94
CA SER A 224 -12.99 -10.66 35.79
C SER A 224 -12.10 -9.47 36.20
N LYS A 225 -11.12 -9.16 35.34
CA LYS A 225 -10.23 -8.01 35.49
C LYS A 225 -11.00 -6.69 35.63
N ASP A 226 -12.01 -6.48 34.79
CA ASP A 226 -12.85 -5.28 34.78
C ASP A 226 -13.63 -5.09 36.09
N ARG A 227 -14.08 -6.20 36.71
CA ARG A 227 -14.77 -6.15 38.01
C ARG A 227 -13.82 -5.58 39.07
N ILE A 228 -12.57 -6.01 39.08
CA ILE A 228 -11.55 -5.53 40.01
C ILE A 228 -11.13 -4.08 39.71
N GLU A 229 -11.01 -3.70 38.45
CA GLU A 229 -10.70 -2.31 38.07
C GLU A 229 -11.80 -1.33 38.50
N ARG A 230 -13.06 -1.76 38.41
CA ARG A 230 -14.19 -1.01 39.00
C ARG A 230 -14.06 -0.91 40.52
N MET A 231 -13.70 -1.99 41.22
CA MET A 231 -13.54 -1.97 42.68
C MET A 231 -12.44 -1.02 43.13
N THR A 232 -11.27 -1.06 42.48
CA THR A 232 -10.14 -0.17 42.77
C THR A 232 -10.51 1.29 42.49
N THR A 233 -11.28 1.56 41.44
CA THR A 233 -11.77 2.92 41.13
C THR A 233 -12.70 3.44 42.21
N LEU A 234 -13.67 2.63 42.64
CA LEU A 234 -14.62 3.00 43.70
C LEU A 234 -13.92 3.18 45.05
N LEU A 235 -12.92 2.35 45.38
CA LEU A 235 -12.07 2.50 46.57
C LEU A 235 -11.34 3.85 46.57
N VAL A 236 -10.74 4.24 45.45
CA VAL A 236 -10.06 5.54 45.32
C VAL A 236 -11.04 6.71 45.47
N GLN A 237 -12.29 6.53 45.05
CA GLN A 237 -13.36 7.54 45.18
C GLN A 237 -14.07 7.50 46.54
N ASN A 238 -13.65 6.62 47.46
CA ASN A 238 -14.29 6.36 48.75
C ASN A 238 -15.79 6.03 48.63
N LYS A 239 -16.17 5.25 47.62
CA LYS A 239 -17.56 4.84 47.33
C LYS A 239 -17.76 3.36 47.55
N THR A 240 -18.91 3.00 48.14
CA THR A 240 -19.34 1.61 48.28
C THR A 240 -19.92 1.07 46.95
N PRO A 241 -19.63 -0.20 46.59
CA PRO A 241 -20.16 -0.80 45.37
C PRO A 241 -21.67 -1.00 45.44
N VAL A 242 -22.37 -0.52 44.42
CA VAL A 242 -23.79 -0.78 44.21
C VAL A 242 -23.99 -1.63 42.96
N ASP A 243 -24.91 -2.61 43.00
CA ASP A 243 -25.22 -3.50 41.89
C ASP A 243 -26.02 -2.72 40.83
N MET A 244 -25.30 -2.27 39.81
CA MET A 244 -25.85 -1.55 38.68
C MET A 244 -26.40 -2.48 37.58
N ARG A 245 -26.29 -3.80 37.72
CA ARG A 245 -26.84 -4.74 36.72
C ARG A 245 -28.33 -4.51 36.65
N GLY A 246 -28.90 -4.24 35.48
CA GLY A 246 -30.35 -4.18 35.26
C GLY A 246 -31.12 -3.03 35.92
N LYS A 247 -30.44 -1.99 36.45
CA LYS A 247 -31.12 -0.84 37.09
C LYS A 247 -31.32 0.39 36.21
N ASN A 248 -30.77 0.45 35.00
CA ASN A 248 -31.09 1.49 34.02
C ASN A 248 -30.81 0.92 32.61
N ARG A 249 -31.82 0.80 31.74
CA ARG A 249 -31.54 1.15 30.35
C ARG A 249 -31.42 2.67 30.41
N SER A 250 -30.28 3.25 30.01
CA SER A 250 -30.26 4.70 29.84
C SER A 250 -31.43 5.09 28.93
N GLY A 251 -32.01 6.29 29.07
CA GLY A 251 -32.97 6.79 28.07
C GLY A 251 -32.39 6.79 26.65
N ASN A 252 -31.05 6.73 26.55
CA ASN A 252 -30.26 6.62 25.33
C ASN A 252 -29.93 5.17 24.94
N ALA A 253 -30.51 4.15 25.59
CA ALA A 253 -30.22 2.76 25.31
C ALA A 253 -30.97 2.35 24.04
N ILE A 254 -30.21 1.96 23.02
CA ILE A 254 -30.78 1.55 21.74
C ILE A 254 -31.72 0.35 21.95
N PRO A 255 -32.99 0.44 21.51
CA PRO A 255 -33.96 -0.65 21.56
C PRO A 255 -33.45 -1.97 20.96
N SER A 256 -33.91 -3.10 21.49
CA SER A 256 -33.45 -4.44 21.10
C SER A 256 -33.69 -4.76 19.62
N ASN A 257 -34.78 -4.26 19.04
CA ASN A 257 -35.08 -4.39 17.61
C ASN A 257 -34.08 -3.63 16.75
N ILE A 258 -33.63 -2.43 17.15
CA ILE A 258 -32.61 -1.68 16.41
C ILE A 258 -31.25 -2.36 16.52
N ILE A 259 -30.92 -2.94 17.68
CA ILE A 259 -29.71 -3.75 17.84
C ILE A 259 -29.73 -4.96 16.89
N TYR A 260 -30.88 -5.59 16.70
CA TYR A 260 -31.04 -6.68 15.73
C TYR A 260 -30.76 -6.21 14.30
N LEU A 261 -31.32 -5.07 13.88
CA LEU A 261 -31.07 -4.51 12.54
C LEU A 261 -29.59 -4.20 12.31
N ILE A 262 -28.90 -3.64 13.31
CA ILE A 262 -27.45 -3.39 13.23
C ILE A 262 -26.68 -4.72 13.08
N HIS A 263 -27.08 -5.75 13.83
CA HIS A 263 -26.44 -7.06 13.78
C HIS A 263 -26.65 -7.76 12.44
N ASP A 264 -27.88 -7.76 11.94
CA ASP A 264 -28.28 -8.32 10.65
C ASP A 264 -27.54 -7.61 9.51
N HIS A 265 -27.52 -6.27 9.50
CA HIS A 265 -26.77 -5.50 8.51
C HIS A 265 -25.28 -5.86 8.46
N ILE A 266 -24.60 -5.93 9.62
CA ILE A 266 -23.17 -6.28 9.67
C ILE A 266 -22.94 -7.74 9.23
N SER A 267 -23.87 -8.65 9.53
CA SER A 267 -23.74 -10.08 9.20
C SER A 267 -23.96 -10.41 7.73
N ARG A 268 -24.56 -9.51 6.94
CA ARG A 268 -24.80 -9.69 5.49
C ARG A 268 -23.56 -9.49 4.63
N PHE A 269 -22.52 -8.87 5.18
CA PHE A 269 -21.27 -8.69 4.43
C PHE A 269 -20.54 -10.02 4.31
N GLU A 270 -20.07 -10.33 3.11
CA GLU A 270 -19.27 -11.52 2.84
C GLU A 270 -17.95 -11.45 3.64
N VAL A 271 -17.59 -12.57 4.27
CA VAL A 271 -16.43 -12.68 5.13
C VAL A 271 -15.57 -13.84 4.68
N LYS A 272 -14.27 -13.60 4.49
CA LYS A 272 -13.27 -14.64 4.23
C LYS A 272 -12.66 -15.13 5.54
N GLU A 273 -12.55 -16.44 5.71
CA GLU A 273 -11.89 -17.08 6.85
C GLU A 273 -10.53 -17.62 6.45
N THR A 274 -9.54 -17.51 7.34
CA THR A 274 -8.27 -18.23 7.18
C THR A 274 -8.05 -19.26 8.28
N SER A 275 -7.62 -20.44 7.85
CA SER A 275 -7.23 -21.58 8.68
C SER A 275 -5.69 -21.67 8.75
N GLY A 276 -5.08 -20.76 9.51
CA GLY A 276 -3.69 -20.88 9.99
C GLY A 276 -3.68 -21.26 11.48
N SER A 277 -2.53 -21.69 12.01
CA SER A 277 -2.30 -22.26 13.37
C SER A 277 -2.56 -21.33 14.58
N GLY A 278 -3.64 -20.54 14.52
CA GLY A 278 -4.18 -19.71 15.60
C GLY A 278 -5.71 -19.63 15.53
N LYS A 279 -6.33 -18.77 16.35
CA LYS A 279 -7.79 -18.56 16.33
C LYS A 279 -8.23 -18.04 14.95
N PRO A 280 -9.26 -18.63 14.30
CA PRO A 280 -9.71 -18.20 12.98
C PRO A 280 -10.09 -16.71 13.01
N LYS A 281 -9.45 -15.92 12.15
CA LYS A 281 -9.79 -14.50 11.93
C LYS A 281 -10.65 -14.38 10.68
N LYS A 282 -11.65 -13.50 10.77
CA LYS A 282 -12.64 -13.23 9.74
C LYS A 282 -12.32 -11.89 9.07
N TYR A 283 -12.26 -11.86 7.74
CA TYR A 283 -11.84 -10.69 6.96
C TYR A 283 -12.98 -10.17 6.08
N LEU A 284 -13.26 -8.87 6.19
CA LEU A 284 -14.13 -8.12 5.28
C LEU A 284 -13.31 -7.50 4.16
N ASP A 285 -13.95 -7.24 3.01
CA ASP A 285 -13.34 -6.62 1.82
C ASP A 285 -12.51 -5.35 2.18
N ALA A 286 -11.33 -5.24 1.58
CA ALA A 286 -10.37 -4.14 1.84
C ALA A 286 -10.92 -2.74 1.50
N ARG A 287 -11.92 -2.64 0.62
CA ARG A 287 -12.58 -1.38 0.23
C ARG A 287 -13.58 -0.91 1.28
N LEU A 288 -13.99 -1.79 2.18
CA LEU A 288 -14.89 -1.48 3.29
C LEU A 288 -14.12 -0.93 4.49
N ASN A 289 -14.81 -0.12 5.28
CA ASN A 289 -14.41 0.22 6.64
C ASN A 289 -15.67 0.48 7.47
N ILE A 290 -15.54 0.58 8.80
CA ILE A 290 -16.69 0.72 9.70
C ILE A 290 -17.51 1.99 9.36
N SER A 291 -16.86 3.07 8.90
CA SER A 291 -17.54 4.30 8.49
C SER A 291 -18.41 4.10 7.25
N LYS A 292 -17.86 3.47 6.20
CA LYS A 292 -18.62 3.12 4.99
C LYS A 292 -19.78 2.16 5.29
N MET A 293 -19.54 1.13 6.11
CA MET A 293 -20.59 0.20 6.51
C MET A 293 -21.71 0.90 7.30
N TYR A 294 -21.36 1.89 8.12
CA TYR A 294 -22.33 2.73 8.82
C TYR A 294 -23.11 3.64 7.85
N GLN A 295 -22.44 4.23 6.85
CA GLN A 295 -23.14 4.99 5.80
C GLN A 295 -24.14 4.11 5.06
N MET A 296 -23.75 2.88 4.68
CA MET A 296 -24.65 1.89 4.06
C MET A 296 -25.82 1.51 4.96
N PHE A 297 -25.59 1.40 6.28
CA PHE A 297 -26.65 1.17 7.27
C PHE A 297 -27.64 2.34 7.29
N GLN A 298 -27.14 3.57 7.27
CA GLN A 298 -27.96 4.79 7.25
C GLN A 298 -28.77 4.92 5.95
N THR A 299 -28.21 4.51 4.81
CA THR A 299 -28.93 4.45 3.54
C THR A 299 -30.05 3.39 3.57
N SER A 300 -29.80 2.24 4.21
CA SER A 300 -30.77 1.14 4.28
C SER A 300 -31.88 1.38 5.30
N TYR A 301 -31.62 2.21 6.32
CA TYR A 301 -32.54 2.52 7.41
C TYR A 301 -32.55 4.03 7.73
N PRO A 302 -33.05 4.88 6.80
CA PRO A 302 -33.00 6.33 6.94
C PRO A 302 -33.72 6.85 8.19
N ASP A 303 -34.79 6.18 8.64
CA ASP A 303 -35.55 6.53 9.85
C ASP A 303 -34.76 6.37 11.18
N LEU A 304 -33.58 5.75 11.10
CA LEU A 304 -32.71 5.49 12.25
C LEU A 304 -31.52 6.45 12.34
N LYS A 305 -31.43 7.45 11.45
CA LYS A 305 -30.32 8.41 11.37
C LYS A 305 -30.03 9.16 12.66
N ASP A 306 -31.08 9.62 13.33
CA ASP A 306 -30.95 10.36 14.60
C ASP A 306 -30.93 9.44 15.83
N LYS A 307 -31.23 8.15 15.64
CA LYS A 307 -31.34 7.15 16.72
C LYS A 307 -30.07 6.31 16.89
N VAL A 308 -29.32 6.06 15.81
CA VAL A 308 -28.10 5.25 15.83
C VAL A 308 -26.90 6.10 15.45
N LYS A 309 -26.13 6.55 16.44
CA LYS A 309 -24.88 7.29 16.20
C LYS A 309 -23.77 6.36 15.73
N TYR A 310 -22.86 6.88 14.88
CA TYR A 310 -21.66 6.18 14.44
C TYR A 310 -20.86 5.56 15.61
N SER A 311 -20.71 6.30 16.72
CA SER A 311 -19.98 5.82 17.90
C SER A 311 -20.58 4.54 18.52
N PHE A 312 -21.91 4.41 18.49
CA PHE A 312 -22.58 3.20 18.96
C PHE A 312 -22.38 2.06 17.96
N TYR A 313 -22.60 2.31 16.67
CA TYR A 313 -22.41 1.32 15.61
C TYR A 313 -20.97 0.76 15.60
N TYR A 314 -19.97 1.65 15.70
CA TYR A 314 -18.56 1.31 15.81
C TYR A 314 -18.27 0.43 17.03
N LYS A 315 -18.78 0.82 18.19
CA LYS A 315 -18.63 0.06 19.43
C LYS A 315 -19.28 -1.33 19.31
N TYR A 316 -20.50 -1.38 18.78
CA TYR A 316 -21.23 -2.63 18.58
C TYR A 316 -20.48 -3.58 17.64
N PHE A 317 -19.94 -3.06 16.53
CA PHE A 317 -19.10 -3.82 15.60
C PHE A 317 -17.90 -4.43 16.33
N LYS A 318 -17.11 -3.62 17.04
CA LYS A 318 -15.89 -4.07 17.74
C LYS A 318 -16.15 -5.09 18.85
N GLU A 319 -17.29 -4.98 19.54
CA GLU A 319 -17.63 -5.86 20.67
C GLU A 319 -18.30 -7.17 20.26
N ASN A 320 -19.00 -7.21 19.11
CA ASN A 320 -19.82 -8.36 18.71
C ASN A 320 -19.29 -9.10 17.47
N PHE A 321 -18.39 -8.49 16.69
CA PHE A 321 -17.83 -9.09 15.48
C PHE A 321 -16.30 -9.14 15.57
N ASN A 322 -15.74 -10.34 15.42
CA ASN A 322 -14.29 -10.54 15.33
C ASN A 322 -13.80 -10.37 13.88
N TYR A 323 -14.25 -9.30 13.22
CA TYR A 323 -13.94 -9.01 11.82
C TYR A 323 -12.76 -8.03 11.73
N THR A 324 -11.89 -8.26 10.77
CA THR A 324 -10.81 -7.35 10.39
C THR A 324 -11.03 -6.91 8.94
N PHE A 325 -10.59 -5.71 8.58
CA PHE A 325 -10.68 -5.22 7.20
C PHE A 325 -9.38 -5.54 6.47
N GLY A 326 -9.49 -5.85 5.19
CA GLY A 326 -8.33 -6.13 4.35
C GLY A 326 -8.10 -7.62 4.16
N LEU A 327 -6.92 -7.96 3.68
CA LEU A 327 -6.51 -9.34 3.45
C LEU A 327 -5.81 -9.90 4.70
N PRO A 328 -5.84 -11.21 4.91
CA PRO A 328 -5.16 -11.85 6.03
C PRO A 328 -3.67 -11.52 6.12
N ASN A 329 -3.19 -11.14 7.31
CA ASN A 329 -1.76 -10.94 7.62
C ASN A 329 -1.01 -12.27 7.86
N GLY A 330 -1.44 -13.34 7.21
CA GLY A 330 -0.78 -14.63 7.20
C GLY A 330 -0.62 -15.05 5.76
N ASP A 331 0.60 -15.44 5.43
CA ASP A 331 1.14 -15.79 4.13
C ASP A 331 1.62 -14.59 3.32
N VAL A 332 2.90 -14.72 2.97
CA VAL A 332 3.65 -13.96 1.97
C VAL A 332 2.74 -13.79 0.78
N CYS A 333 2.00 -12.68 0.79
CA CYS A 333 1.18 -12.13 -0.28
C CYS A 333 0.48 -13.26 -1.06
N SER A 334 -0.81 -13.54 -0.84
CA SER A 334 -1.54 -14.45 -1.75
C SER A 334 -1.46 -14.00 -3.21
N LYS A 335 -1.03 -12.76 -3.51
CA LYS A 335 -0.55 -12.32 -4.83
C LYS A 335 0.82 -12.86 -5.23
N CYS A 336 1.72 -13.10 -4.29
CA CYS A 336 3.09 -13.60 -4.31
C CYS A 336 3.16 -15.11 -4.12
N GLU A 337 2.16 -15.75 -3.51
CA GLU A 337 1.87 -17.18 -3.61
C GLU A 337 1.00 -17.49 -4.81
N ASN A 338 0.06 -16.63 -5.22
CA ASN A 338 -0.46 -16.76 -6.57
C ASN A 338 0.65 -16.44 -7.57
N VAL A 339 1.61 -15.55 -7.31
CA VAL A 339 2.78 -15.34 -8.17
C VAL A 339 3.84 -16.42 -7.94
N ALA A 340 3.95 -17.08 -6.78
CA ALA A 340 4.92 -18.15 -6.52
C ALA A 340 4.38 -19.54 -6.90
N VAL A 341 3.07 -19.75 -6.86
CA VAL A 341 2.37 -20.89 -7.50
C VAL A 341 2.23 -20.59 -8.99
N LYS A 342 2.10 -19.31 -9.39
CA LYS A 342 2.35 -18.87 -10.77
C LYS A 342 3.83 -18.65 -11.14
N GLN A 343 4.77 -19.07 -10.30
CA GLN A 343 6.22 -19.07 -10.61
C GLN A 343 6.85 -20.43 -10.31
N LYS A 344 6.16 -21.31 -9.56
CA LYS A 344 6.42 -22.76 -9.54
C LYS A 344 6.11 -23.41 -10.88
N ASP A 345 5.33 -22.71 -11.68
CA ASP A 345 5.32 -22.83 -13.12
C ASP A 345 5.72 -21.45 -13.63
N PRO A 346 6.87 -21.26 -14.29
CA PRO A 346 7.22 -19.96 -14.86
C PRO A 346 6.21 -19.53 -15.95
N HIS A 347 5.32 -20.46 -16.39
CA HIS A 347 4.23 -20.26 -17.34
C HIS A 347 2.91 -20.94 -16.92
N PRO A 348 2.31 -20.52 -15.80
CA PRO A 348 1.05 -21.07 -15.34
C PRO A 348 -0.06 -20.57 -16.26
N ASN A 349 -0.57 -21.47 -17.10
CA ASN A 349 -1.62 -21.20 -18.08
C ASN A 349 -1.27 -20.19 -19.18
N LEU A 350 -0.10 -20.35 -19.82
CA LEU A 350 -0.05 -20.01 -21.24
C LEU A 350 -1.14 -20.85 -21.96
N ASN A 351 -1.19 -22.17 -21.80
CA ASN A 351 -2.14 -23.03 -22.55
C ASN A 351 -3.66 -22.72 -22.50
N ASN A 352 -4.18 -22.09 -21.44
CA ASN A 352 -5.62 -21.76 -21.36
C ASN A 352 -5.96 -20.30 -21.77
N ASN A 353 -5.00 -19.37 -21.70
CA ASN A 353 -5.16 -17.98 -22.15
C ASN A 353 -4.48 -17.71 -23.52
N VAL A 354 -3.59 -18.59 -23.99
CA VAL A 354 -2.85 -18.53 -25.28
C VAL A 354 -3.68 -18.97 -26.47
N LYS A 355 -4.84 -19.59 -26.26
CA LYS A 355 -5.70 -19.95 -27.41
C LYS A 355 -6.25 -18.73 -28.16
N SER A 356 -6.22 -17.55 -27.55
CA SER A 356 -6.65 -16.32 -28.19
C SER A 356 -5.46 -15.62 -28.85
N THR A 357 -5.11 -16.01 -30.08
CA THR A 357 -4.18 -15.26 -30.95
C THR A 357 -4.72 -13.88 -31.33
N VAL A 358 -6.03 -13.66 -31.16
CA VAL A 358 -6.76 -12.49 -31.65
C VAL A 358 -6.26 -11.15 -31.07
N PRO A 359 -6.08 -10.96 -29.74
CA PRO A 359 -5.52 -9.71 -29.20
C PRO A 359 -4.12 -9.42 -29.71
N THR A 360 -3.29 -10.45 -29.89
CA THR A 360 -1.93 -10.30 -30.42
C THR A 360 -1.95 -9.88 -31.89
N GLU A 361 -2.82 -10.47 -32.71
CA GLU A 361 -2.95 -10.07 -34.12
C GLU A 361 -3.51 -8.65 -34.26
N MET A 362 -4.54 -8.27 -33.51
CA MET A 362 -5.04 -6.89 -33.52
C MET A 362 -3.98 -5.90 -33.02
N ALA A 363 -3.22 -6.24 -31.98
CA ALA A 363 -2.11 -5.40 -31.54
C ALA A 363 -1.02 -5.24 -32.61
N LYS A 364 -0.73 -6.29 -33.40
CA LYS A 364 0.19 -6.20 -34.56
C LYS A 364 -0.36 -5.30 -35.66
N GLU A 365 -1.66 -5.35 -35.93
CA GLU A 365 -2.33 -4.44 -36.88
C GLU A 365 -2.24 -2.99 -36.40
N LEU A 366 -2.47 -2.73 -35.11
CA LEU A 366 -2.26 -1.41 -34.50
C LEU A 366 -0.81 -0.95 -34.68
N VAL A 367 0.18 -1.79 -34.37
CA VAL A 367 1.61 -1.47 -34.58
C VAL A 367 1.88 -1.12 -36.04
N SER A 368 1.37 -1.91 -36.99
CA SER A 368 1.54 -1.66 -38.43
C SER A 368 0.92 -0.34 -38.87
N SER A 369 -0.32 -0.06 -38.42
CA SER A 369 -1.03 1.19 -38.71
C SER A 369 -0.30 2.42 -38.17
N LEU A 370 0.22 2.32 -36.93
CA LEU A 370 1.02 3.36 -36.30
C LEU A 370 2.36 3.58 -36.99
N LYS A 371 3.02 2.50 -37.44
CA LYS A 371 4.26 2.55 -38.22
C LYS A 371 4.04 3.27 -39.55
N SER A 372 3.00 2.88 -40.29
CA SER A 372 2.61 3.56 -41.53
C SER A 372 2.30 5.04 -41.30
N THR A 373 1.54 5.36 -40.26
CA THR A 373 1.20 6.75 -39.93
C THR A 373 2.44 7.56 -39.56
N PHE A 374 3.42 6.95 -38.91
CA PHE A 374 4.65 7.64 -38.57
C PHE A 374 5.51 7.95 -39.80
N LEU A 375 5.54 7.06 -40.80
CA LEU A 375 6.16 7.35 -42.08
C LEU A 375 5.49 8.55 -42.75
N ASP A 376 4.16 8.60 -42.76
CA ASP A 376 3.40 9.74 -43.30
C ASP A 376 3.77 11.06 -42.58
N ILE A 377 3.89 11.01 -41.25
CA ILE A 377 4.30 12.16 -40.43
C ILE A 377 5.73 12.62 -40.79
N ILE A 378 6.70 11.71 -40.86
CA ILE A 378 8.10 12.04 -41.20
C ILE A 378 8.19 12.63 -42.61
N SER A 379 7.50 12.03 -43.59
CA SER A 379 7.48 12.55 -44.97
C SER A 379 6.90 13.96 -45.05
N SER A 380 5.91 14.29 -44.20
CA SER A 380 5.31 15.64 -44.13
C SER A 380 6.11 16.65 -43.28
N THR A 381 7.17 16.20 -42.60
CA THR A 381 7.94 17.03 -41.67
C THR A 381 8.79 18.05 -42.43
N SER A 382 8.42 19.33 -42.36
CA SER A 382 9.00 20.39 -43.20
C SER A 382 10.39 20.88 -42.77
N TRP A 383 10.83 20.59 -41.55
CA TRP A 383 12.11 21.10 -41.03
C TRP A 383 13.30 20.19 -41.30
N LEU A 384 13.04 18.94 -41.69
CA LEU A 384 14.07 17.99 -42.13
C LEU A 384 14.41 18.22 -43.60
N ASP A 385 15.68 18.13 -43.94
CA ASP A 385 16.12 17.99 -45.34
C ASP A 385 15.82 16.56 -45.86
N GLU A 386 15.89 16.38 -47.19
CA GLU A 386 15.54 15.10 -47.83
C GLU A 386 16.46 13.95 -47.41
N GLU A 387 17.76 14.21 -47.20
CA GLU A 387 18.71 13.20 -46.72
C GLU A 387 18.33 12.70 -45.33
N SER A 388 18.08 13.62 -44.39
CA SER A 388 17.70 13.32 -43.03
C SER A 388 16.33 12.67 -42.94
N LYS A 389 15.38 13.02 -43.81
CA LYS A 389 14.10 12.31 -43.95
C LYS A 389 14.31 10.86 -44.35
N ASN A 390 15.15 10.59 -45.37
CA ASN A 390 15.37 9.24 -45.87
C ASN A 390 15.99 8.33 -44.80
N VAL A 391 17.05 8.77 -44.11
CA VAL A 391 17.67 7.97 -43.03
C VAL A 391 16.72 7.80 -41.83
N THR A 392 15.86 8.78 -41.55
CA THR A 392 14.83 8.66 -40.49
C THR A 392 13.77 7.62 -40.88
N ILE A 393 13.33 7.63 -42.15
CA ILE A 393 12.40 6.64 -42.70
C ILE A 393 13.03 5.23 -42.64
N GLU A 394 14.29 5.08 -43.04
CA GLU A 394 15.01 3.81 -42.95
C GLU A 394 15.03 3.27 -41.51
N LYS A 395 15.29 4.13 -40.52
CA LYS A 395 15.25 3.75 -39.11
C LYS A 395 13.85 3.31 -38.65
N VAL A 396 12.79 3.98 -39.08
CA VAL A 396 11.42 3.52 -38.81
C VAL A 396 11.20 2.17 -39.46
N LEU A 397 11.52 2.01 -40.74
CA LEU A 397 11.32 0.76 -41.48
C LEU A 397 12.08 -0.41 -40.85
N SER A 398 13.32 -0.20 -40.39
CA SER A 398 14.12 -1.23 -39.73
C SER A 398 13.74 -1.51 -38.29
N MET A 399 12.85 -0.70 -37.68
CA MET A 399 12.38 -0.92 -36.31
C MET A 399 11.73 -2.30 -36.19
N LYS A 400 12.36 -3.15 -35.37
CA LYS A 400 11.90 -4.50 -35.04
C LYS A 400 10.72 -4.41 -34.06
N THR A 401 9.77 -5.34 -34.18
CA THR A 401 8.56 -5.33 -33.35
C THR A 401 8.31 -6.71 -32.76
N GLU A 402 8.20 -6.80 -31.44
CA GLU A 402 7.81 -8.02 -30.73
C GLU A 402 6.50 -7.79 -29.98
N VAL A 403 5.45 -8.52 -30.35
CA VAL A 403 4.08 -8.33 -29.82
C VAL A 403 3.62 -9.63 -29.17
N GLY A 404 3.23 -9.56 -27.90
CA GLY A 404 2.76 -10.68 -27.10
C GLY A 404 3.88 -11.34 -26.30
N TYR A 405 4.44 -12.43 -26.81
CA TYR A 405 5.46 -13.24 -26.13
C TYR A 405 6.39 -13.94 -27.14
N PRO A 406 7.66 -14.21 -26.79
CA PRO A 406 8.55 -15.03 -27.61
C PRO A 406 7.98 -16.43 -27.83
N ARG A 407 8.00 -16.93 -29.06
CA ARG A 407 7.47 -18.27 -29.38
C ARG A 407 8.15 -19.38 -28.57
N ASP A 408 9.45 -19.25 -28.31
CA ASP A 408 10.25 -20.23 -27.58
C ASP A 408 9.81 -20.40 -26.12
N MET A 409 9.19 -19.38 -25.52
CA MET A 409 8.61 -19.47 -24.16
C MET A 409 7.43 -20.46 -24.07
N LEU A 410 6.83 -20.85 -25.20
CA LEU A 410 5.83 -21.93 -25.21
C LEU A 410 6.45 -23.33 -25.18
N SER A 411 7.75 -23.45 -25.44
CA SER A 411 8.45 -24.74 -25.46
C SER A 411 8.83 -25.17 -24.05
N THR A 412 8.35 -26.35 -23.64
CA THR A 412 8.75 -26.97 -22.36
C THR A 412 10.26 -27.20 -22.33
N ASP A 413 10.86 -27.68 -23.42
CA ASP A 413 12.30 -27.94 -23.52
C ASP A 413 13.12 -26.67 -23.32
N PHE A 414 12.69 -25.55 -23.91
CA PHE A 414 13.34 -24.26 -23.73
C PHE A 414 13.30 -23.83 -22.27
N MET A 415 12.14 -23.96 -21.63
CA MET A 415 11.93 -23.56 -20.24
C MET A 415 12.74 -24.42 -19.27
N GLU A 416 12.72 -25.75 -19.43
CA GLU A 416 13.51 -26.66 -18.61
C GLU A 416 15.01 -26.39 -18.78
N THR A 417 15.47 -26.20 -20.01
CA THR A 417 16.88 -25.89 -20.30
C THR A 417 17.31 -24.56 -19.68
N PHE A 418 16.48 -23.53 -19.79
CA PHE A 418 16.79 -22.21 -19.26
C PHE A 418 16.91 -22.23 -17.73
N TYR A 419 16.01 -22.92 -17.04
CA TYR A 419 15.97 -22.99 -15.57
C TYR A 419 16.77 -24.17 -14.98
N ALA A 420 17.43 -25.00 -15.80
CA ALA A 420 18.14 -26.21 -15.35
C ALA A 420 19.17 -25.98 -14.23
N LYS A 421 19.75 -24.77 -14.13
CA LYS A 421 20.74 -24.40 -13.11
C LYS A 421 20.14 -23.73 -11.86
N LEU A 422 18.81 -23.63 -11.77
CA LEU A 422 18.11 -22.98 -10.66
C LEU A 422 17.40 -24.03 -9.78
N GLU A 423 18.02 -24.35 -8.64
CA GLU A 423 17.45 -25.30 -7.68
C GLU A 423 16.85 -24.58 -6.47
N LEU A 424 15.52 -24.58 -6.35
CA LEU A 424 14.82 -23.98 -5.21
C LEU A 424 14.43 -25.05 -4.18
N SER A 425 14.43 -24.72 -2.89
CA SER A 425 13.95 -25.62 -1.82
C SER A 425 12.80 -25.01 -1.03
N THR A 426 12.00 -25.85 -0.38
CA THR A 426 10.89 -25.38 0.48
C THR A 426 11.35 -24.96 1.88
N GLU A 427 12.64 -25.05 2.17
CA GLU A 427 13.19 -24.91 3.54
C GLU A 427 13.54 -23.47 3.90
N SER A 428 13.93 -22.63 2.93
CA SER A 428 14.39 -21.28 3.20
C SER A 428 14.16 -20.34 2.03
N LEU A 429 13.29 -19.35 2.25
CA LEU A 429 13.07 -18.26 1.31
C LEU A 429 14.36 -17.47 1.06
N LEU A 430 15.15 -17.18 2.10
CA LEU A 430 16.39 -16.43 1.95
C LEU A 430 17.39 -17.16 1.04
N LYS A 431 17.57 -18.48 1.21
CA LYS A 431 18.44 -19.26 0.34
C LYS A 431 17.95 -19.25 -1.11
N ASN A 432 16.64 -19.37 -1.32
CA ASN A 432 16.05 -19.28 -2.66
C ASN A 432 16.30 -17.92 -3.31
N MET A 433 16.15 -16.81 -2.57
CA MET A 433 16.43 -15.47 -3.08
C MET A 433 17.91 -15.32 -3.48
N LEU A 434 18.85 -15.82 -2.67
CA LEU A 434 20.28 -15.80 -3.01
C LEU A 434 20.60 -16.66 -4.24
N LYS A 435 20.01 -17.86 -4.35
CA LYS A 435 20.15 -18.72 -5.54
C LYS A 435 19.60 -18.06 -6.80
N MET A 436 18.43 -17.43 -6.71
CA MET A 436 17.83 -16.68 -7.81
C MET A 436 18.72 -15.50 -8.23
N SER A 437 19.21 -14.70 -7.28
CA SER A 437 20.12 -13.59 -7.57
C SER A 437 21.40 -14.08 -8.27
N ARG A 438 21.98 -15.19 -7.81
CA ARG A 438 23.16 -15.79 -8.44
C ARG A 438 22.86 -16.29 -9.85
N PHE A 439 21.72 -16.94 -10.05
CA PHE A 439 21.28 -17.42 -11.36
C PHE A 439 21.11 -16.29 -12.36
N LEU A 440 20.48 -15.18 -11.96
CA LEU A 440 20.30 -13.99 -12.79
C LEU A 440 21.64 -13.37 -13.20
N VAL A 441 22.56 -13.19 -12.25
CA VAL A 441 23.90 -12.68 -12.54
C VAL A 441 24.67 -13.63 -13.46
N TYR A 442 24.61 -14.93 -13.19
CA TYR A 442 25.28 -15.94 -14.00
C TYR A 442 24.78 -15.91 -15.46
N ASN A 443 23.46 -15.85 -15.69
CA ASN A 443 22.90 -15.80 -17.03
C ASN A 443 23.27 -14.53 -17.80
N GLU A 444 23.38 -13.38 -17.13
CA GLU A 444 23.90 -12.15 -17.76
C GLU A 444 25.39 -12.27 -18.10
N LEU A 445 26.23 -12.78 -17.18
CA LEU A 445 27.66 -12.94 -17.43
C LEU A 445 27.97 -13.93 -18.57
N GLN A 446 27.11 -14.92 -18.79
CA GLN A 446 27.25 -15.85 -19.93
C GLN A 446 27.10 -15.18 -21.29
N LYS A 447 26.58 -13.95 -21.35
CA LYS A 447 26.43 -13.17 -22.57
C LYS A 447 27.76 -12.51 -23.01
N LEU A 448 28.72 -12.31 -22.11
CA LEU A 448 29.96 -11.56 -22.39
C LEU A 448 30.82 -12.18 -23.50
N ASN A 449 30.85 -13.51 -23.61
CA ASN A 449 31.67 -14.23 -24.58
C ASN A 449 30.87 -14.78 -25.77
N ARG A 450 29.63 -14.31 -25.97
CA ARG A 450 28.80 -14.71 -27.10
C ARG A 450 28.64 -13.53 -28.06
N PRO A 451 28.62 -13.77 -29.39
CA PRO A 451 28.19 -12.73 -30.31
C PRO A 451 26.78 -12.29 -29.95
N VAL A 452 26.45 -11.03 -30.23
CA VAL A 452 25.06 -10.56 -30.14
C VAL A 452 24.26 -11.36 -31.16
N GLU A 453 23.50 -12.34 -30.68
CA GLU A 453 22.63 -13.17 -31.53
C GLU A 453 21.63 -12.26 -32.26
N GLU A 454 21.67 -12.26 -33.59
CA GLU A 454 20.86 -11.39 -34.45
C GLU A 454 19.35 -11.63 -34.29
N ASN A 455 18.98 -12.86 -33.90
CA ASN A 455 17.60 -13.35 -33.69
C ASN A 455 17.26 -13.61 -32.22
N ARG A 456 18.02 -13.06 -31.27
CA ARG A 456 17.68 -13.22 -29.86
C ARG A 456 16.32 -12.57 -29.56
N PRO A 457 15.42 -13.23 -28.82
CA PRO A 457 14.20 -12.59 -28.33
C PRO A 457 14.51 -11.23 -27.70
N MET A 458 13.72 -10.22 -28.05
CA MET A 458 13.92 -8.86 -27.53
C MET A 458 13.57 -8.82 -26.04
N VAL A 459 12.59 -9.65 -25.65
CA VAL A 459 12.34 -10.10 -24.28
C VAL A 459 13.37 -11.16 -23.88
N ASP A 460 14.58 -10.72 -23.57
CA ASP A 460 15.69 -11.63 -23.23
C ASP A 460 15.74 -12.02 -21.74
N ASN A 461 14.92 -11.41 -20.89
CA ASN A 461 15.17 -11.43 -19.44
C ASN A 461 13.92 -11.71 -18.59
N ILE A 462 14.14 -12.45 -17.51
CA ILE A 462 13.22 -12.62 -16.35
C ILE A 462 12.64 -11.28 -15.85
N TYR A 463 13.37 -10.17 -16.06
CA TYR A 463 12.96 -8.83 -15.67
C TYR A 463 11.91 -8.18 -16.59
N LYS A 464 11.85 -8.57 -17.87
CA LYS A 464 10.94 -8.00 -18.87
C LYS A 464 10.05 -9.02 -19.58
N GLY A 465 9.52 -9.98 -18.82
CA GLY A 465 8.71 -11.08 -19.34
C GLY A 465 7.36 -10.67 -19.97
N PRO A 466 6.67 -11.62 -20.63
CA PRO A 466 5.46 -11.35 -21.42
C PRO A 466 4.27 -10.86 -20.60
N LEU A 467 4.31 -11.00 -19.28
CA LEU A 467 3.26 -10.54 -18.36
C LEU A 467 3.46 -9.10 -17.86
N GLN A 468 4.47 -8.39 -18.37
CA GLN A 468 4.64 -6.97 -18.07
C GLN A 468 3.44 -6.14 -18.54
N SER A 469 3.10 -5.12 -17.76
CA SER A 469 1.97 -4.23 -18.02
C SER A 469 2.35 -2.94 -18.74
N SER A 470 3.56 -2.86 -19.30
CA SER A 470 4.05 -1.70 -20.05
C SER A 470 4.73 -2.16 -21.34
N ALA A 471 4.59 -1.36 -22.40
CA ALA A 471 5.38 -1.51 -23.60
C ALA A 471 6.78 -0.89 -23.37
N ASN A 472 7.73 -1.20 -24.24
CA ASN A 472 9.09 -0.67 -24.14
C ASN A 472 9.71 -0.49 -25.53
N TYR A 473 10.51 0.55 -25.69
CA TYR A 473 11.47 0.68 -26.77
C TYR A 473 12.92 0.46 -26.29
N PHE A 474 13.70 -0.28 -27.08
CA PHE A 474 15.13 -0.50 -26.82
C PHE A 474 15.96 0.10 -27.95
N ALA A 475 16.63 1.21 -27.67
CA ALA A 475 17.40 1.96 -28.66
C ALA A 475 18.54 1.15 -29.27
N THR A 476 19.28 0.39 -28.45
CA THR A 476 20.41 -0.45 -28.90
C THR A 476 20.03 -1.62 -29.80
N LYS A 477 18.73 -1.91 -29.93
CA LYS A 477 18.20 -2.95 -30.82
C LYS A 477 17.25 -2.40 -31.89
N ASN A 478 17.00 -1.09 -31.88
CA ASN A 478 15.91 -0.42 -32.61
C ASN A 478 14.60 -1.23 -32.56
N ALA A 479 14.09 -1.41 -31.34
CA ALA A 479 13.13 -2.46 -31.03
C ALA A 479 11.95 -1.98 -30.21
N LEU A 480 10.74 -2.18 -30.72
CA LEU A 480 9.50 -2.02 -29.97
C LEU A 480 9.04 -3.37 -29.42
N VAL A 481 8.78 -3.45 -28.12
CA VAL A 481 8.22 -4.62 -27.46
C VAL A 481 6.89 -4.27 -26.80
N VAL A 482 5.83 -4.99 -27.17
CA VAL A 482 4.48 -4.87 -26.62
C VAL A 482 4.11 -6.19 -25.94
N PRO A 483 4.34 -6.35 -24.63
CA PRO A 483 4.09 -7.60 -23.93
C PRO A 483 2.60 -7.94 -23.85
N MET A 484 2.24 -9.23 -23.79
CA MET A 484 0.85 -9.67 -23.62
C MET A 484 0.17 -9.08 -22.38
N GLY A 485 0.92 -8.82 -21.30
CA GLY A 485 0.37 -8.29 -20.05
C GLY A 485 -0.25 -6.89 -20.12
N ILE A 486 0.09 -6.08 -21.13
CA ILE A 486 -0.56 -4.78 -21.39
C ILE A 486 -1.85 -4.90 -22.21
N MET A 487 -2.00 -5.99 -22.98
CA MET A 487 -3.14 -6.24 -23.88
C MET A 487 -4.36 -6.78 -23.14
N ARG A 488 -4.83 -6.04 -22.14
CA ARG A 488 -5.97 -6.43 -21.31
C ARG A 488 -6.80 -5.21 -20.91
N PRO A 489 -8.06 -5.41 -20.51
CA PRO A 489 -8.88 -4.31 -20.00
C PRO A 489 -8.25 -3.67 -18.74
N PRO A 490 -8.36 -2.35 -18.58
CA PRO A 490 -9.05 -1.41 -19.46
C PRO A 490 -8.21 -0.89 -20.64
N ILE A 491 -6.94 -1.28 -20.78
CA ILE A 491 -6.02 -0.72 -21.77
C ILE A 491 -6.37 -1.17 -23.19
N PHE A 492 -6.70 -2.45 -23.36
CA PHE A 492 -7.07 -3.04 -24.65
C PHE A 492 -8.18 -4.07 -24.47
N ASP A 493 -9.20 -4.01 -25.33
CA ASP A 493 -10.30 -4.96 -25.34
C ASP A 493 -10.78 -5.16 -26.78
N LEU A 494 -11.10 -6.41 -27.14
CA LEU A 494 -11.64 -6.77 -28.46
C LEU A 494 -13.05 -6.24 -28.68
N GLU A 495 -13.80 -6.01 -27.60
CA GLU A 495 -15.17 -5.49 -27.63
C GLU A 495 -15.22 -3.96 -27.55
N ASN A 496 -14.08 -3.30 -27.30
CA ASN A 496 -14.02 -1.85 -27.30
C ASN A 496 -14.04 -1.31 -28.73
N PRO A 497 -14.76 -0.21 -28.98
CA PRO A 497 -14.59 0.56 -30.20
C PRO A 497 -13.14 1.04 -30.37
N GLU A 498 -12.67 1.14 -31.61
CA GLU A 498 -11.30 1.44 -31.96
C GLU A 498 -10.84 2.81 -31.44
N TYR A 499 -11.73 3.81 -31.37
CA TYR A 499 -11.36 5.09 -30.74
C TYR A 499 -10.87 4.95 -29.29
N LEU A 500 -11.29 3.91 -28.54
CA LEU A 500 -10.75 3.63 -27.20
C LEU A 500 -9.43 2.85 -27.28
N ASN A 501 -9.33 1.86 -28.16
CA ASN A 501 -8.10 1.06 -28.32
C ASN A 501 -6.94 1.91 -28.83
N TYR A 502 -7.18 2.77 -29.82
CA TYR A 502 -6.20 3.74 -30.32
C TYR A 502 -5.85 4.82 -29.27
N GLY A 503 -6.82 5.29 -28.50
CA GLY A 503 -6.58 6.27 -27.44
C GLY A 503 -5.80 5.71 -26.25
N ARG A 504 -5.87 4.39 -26.03
CA ARG A 504 -5.18 3.67 -24.95
C ARG A 504 -3.95 2.92 -25.47
N LEU A 505 -4.07 1.63 -25.79
CA LEU A 505 -2.94 0.81 -26.24
C LEU A 505 -2.23 1.43 -27.46
N GLY A 506 -2.98 1.95 -28.42
CA GLY A 506 -2.41 2.61 -29.60
C GLY A 506 -1.54 3.81 -29.23
N ASN A 507 -1.93 4.59 -28.22
CA ASN A 507 -1.11 5.69 -27.71
C ASN A 507 0.17 5.22 -27.02
N GLU A 508 0.11 4.17 -26.20
CA GLU A 508 1.30 3.62 -25.53
C GLU A 508 2.28 3.05 -26.56
N ILE A 509 1.79 2.29 -27.55
CA ILE A 509 2.62 1.82 -28.67
C ILE A 509 3.25 3.01 -29.41
N ALA A 510 2.44 4.04 -29.73
CA ALA A 510 2.91 5.22 -30.42
C ALA A 510 3.96 6.01 -29.63
N HIS A 511 3.82 6.06 -28.30
CA HIS A 511 4.76 6.65 -27.36
C HIS A 511 6.10 5.91 -27.43
N GLU A 512 6.09 4.58 -27.25
CA GLU A 512 7.31 3.77 -27.31
C GLU A 512 8.01 3.87 -28.68
N MET A 513 7.26 3.86 -29.78
CA MET A 513 7.85 4.09 -31.11
C MET A 513 8.52 5.46 -31.23
N SER A 514 8.05 6.47 -30.49
CA SER A 514 8.64 7.81 -30.49
C SER A 514 9.96 7.86 -29.72
N HIS A 515 10.23 6.92 -28.81
CA HIS A 515 11.52 6.83 -28.12
C HIS A 515 12.69 6.54 -29.07
N GLY A 516 12.45 6.05 -30.29
CA GLY A 516 13.50 5.98 -31.31
C GLY A 516 13.96 7.35 -31.84
N PHE A 517 13.23 8.41 -31.54
CA PHE A 517 13.32 9.70 -32.25
C PHE A 517 13.25 10.92 -31.32
N GLU A 518 13.44 10.71 -30.03
CA GLU A 518 13.67 11.76 -29.03
C GLU A 518 15.18 11.94 -28.77
N ASN A 519 15.55 12.82 -27.83
CA ASN A 519 16.94 13.24 -27.60
C ASN A 519 17.94 12.12 -27.26
N ILE A 520 17.50 10.98 -26.73
CA ILE A 520 18.34 9.79 -26.48
C ILE A 520 18.28 8.85 -27.67
N GLY A 521 17.07 8.49 -28.11
CA GLY A 521 16.86 7.58 -29.24
C GLY A 521 17.54 8.02 -30.53
N LEU A 522 17.61 9.34 -30.78
CA LEU A 522 18.29 9.90 -31.94
C LEU A 522 19.81 9.64 -31.95
N GLN A 523 20.42 9.26 -30.84
CA GLN A 523 21.85 8.93 -30.80
C GLN A 523 22.15 7.58 -31.45
N TYR A 524 21.13 6.74 -31.65
CA TYR A 524 21.26 5.41 -32.24
C TYR A 524 20.72 5.39 -33.67
N ASP A 525 21.38 4.70 -34.58
CA ASP A 525 20.90 4.53 -35.96
C ASP A 525 19.87 3.39 -36.11
N LYS A 526 19.58 3.05 -37.37
CA LYS A 526 18.66 2.00 -37.79
C LYS A 526 19.03 0.61 -37.27
N ASP A 527 20.30 0.37 -36.95
CA ASP A 527 20.84 -0.90 -36.47
C ASP A 527 21.02 -0.90 -34.95
N GLY A 528 20.65 0.20 -34.27
CA GLY A 528 20.81 0.37 -32.83
C GLY A 528 22.25 0.68 -32.41
N LYS A 529 23.10 1.11 -33.33
CA LYS A 529 24.46 1.53 -33.03
C LYS A 529 24.49 3.03 -32.74
N GLU A 530 25.23 3.44 -31.71
CA GLU A 530 25.48 4.85 -31.46
C GLU A 530 26.26 5.46 -32.64
N SER A 531 25.67 6.41 -33.33
CA SER A 531 26.26 7.02 -34.52
C SER A 531 25.69 8.40 -34.83
N HIS A 532 26.39 9.14 -35.69
CA HIS A 532 25.98 10.46 -36.15
C HIS A 532 25.36 10.35 -37.54
N TRP A 533 24.10 9.91 -37.59
CA TRP A 533 23.35 9.69 -38.83
C TRP A 533 22.54 10.92 -39.30
N TRP A 534 22.62 12.04 -38.57
CA TRP A 534 22.14 13.36 -38.98
C TRP A 534 23.29 14.36 -39.07
N SER A 535 23.16 15.31 -39.99
CA SER A 535 24.02 16.49 -40.08
C SER A 535 23.97 17.31 -38.79
N GLU A 536 25.04 18.05 -38.50
CA GLU A 536 25.10 18.94 -37.33
C GLU A 536 24.01 20.03 -37.40
N GLU A 537 23.70 20.53 -38.60
CA GLU A 537 22.60 21.46 -38.82
C GLU A 537 21.25 20.86 -38.40
N MET A 538 20.94 19.63 -38.80
CA MET A 538 19.69 18.98 -38.40
C MET A 538 19.62 18.71 -36.90
N LYS A 539 20.74 18.31 -36.28
CA LYS A 539 20.81 18.16 -34.82
C LYS A 539 20.53 19.48 -34.11
N ASN A 540 21.08 20.59 -34.60
CA ASN A 540 20.82 21.92 -34.05
C ASN A 540 19.36 22.33 -34.22
N LYS A 541 18.74 22.08 -35.38
CA LYS A 541 17.29 22.32 -35.59
C LYS A 541 16.43 21.48 -34.66
N PHE A 542 16.78 20.21 -34.44
CA PHE A 542 16.12 19.35 -33.46
C PHE A 542 16.19 19.95 -32.06
N TRP A 543 17.38 20.33 -31.59
CA TRP A 543 17.57 20.90 -30.26
C TRP A 543 16.83 22.24 -30.07
N MET A 544 16.77 23.08 -31.11
CA MET A 544 15.96 24.31 -31.07
C MET A 544 14.48 24.01 -30.86
N LYS A 545 13.95 22.93 -31.46
CA LYS A 545 12.57 22.50 -31.25
C LYS A 545 12.37 21.84 -29.89
N ALA A 546 13.30 20.99 -29.47
CA ALA A 546 13.28 20.33 -28.17
C ALA A 546 13.30 21.33 -27.00
N LYS A 547 14.00 22.47 -27.16
CA LYS A 547 14.00 23.57 -26.19
C LYS A 547 12.59 24.06 -25.84
N CYS A 548 11.65 24.05 -26.78
CA CYS A 548 10.26 24.39 -26.51
C CYS A 548 9.65 23.52 -25.41
N PHE A 549 9.90 22.21 -25.44
CA PHE A 549 9.41 21.27 -24.44
C PHE A 549 10.06 21.54 -23.07
N VAL A 550 11.37 21.79 -23.02
CA VAL A 550 12.04 22.17 -21.77
C VAL A 550 11.40 23.41 -21.15
N GLU A 551 11.22 24.47 -21.95
CA GLU A 551 10.60 25.72 -21.51
C GLU A 551 9.13 25.54 -21.09
N GLN A 552 8.37 24.69 -21.78
CA GLN A 552 6.98 24.39 -21.44
C GLN A 552 6.89 23.66 -20.10
N TYR A 553 7.65 22.59 -19.93
CA TYR A 553 7.52 21.71 -18.76
C TYR A 553 8.15 22.32 -17.50
N ASN A 554 9.17 23.18 -17.63
CA ASN A 554 9.72 23.96 -16.50
C ASN A 554 8.70 24.90 -15.83
N LYS A 555 7.56 25.18 -16.48
CA LYS A 555 6.49 26.04 -15.92
C LYS A 555 5.49 25.26 -15.06
N TYR A 556 5.53 23.93 -15.07
CA TYR A 556 4.57 23.11 -14.34
C TYR A 556 4.98 22.96 -12.87
N VAL A 557 4.04 23.27 -11.97
CA VAL A 557 4.24 23.22 -10.51
C VAL A 557 3.75 21.87 -9.96
N ILE A 558 4.51 21.27 -9.06
CA ILE A 558 4.10 20.06 -8.33
C ILE A 558 3.37 20.53 -7.08
N ASP A 559 2.03 20.62 -7.15
CA ASP A 559 1.17 21.25 -6.13
C ASP A 559 1.38 20.68 -4.71
N GLU A 560 1.72 19.40 -4.62
CA GLU A 560 1.98 18.68 -3.36
C GLU A 560 3.30 19.08 -2.68
N LEU A 561 4.22 19.68 -3.44
CA LEU A 561 5.53 20.10 -2.97
C LEU A 561 5.66 21.61 -3.12
N ALA A 562 5.67 22.32 -1.98
CA ALA A 562 5.77 23.76 -1.94
C ALA A 562 6.93 24.27 -2.85
N GLU A 563 6.56 25.04 -3.88
CA GLU A 563 7.47 25.72 -4.80
C GLU A 563 8.43 24.80 -5.59
N LYS A 564 8.03 23.55 -5.87
CA LYS A 564 8.79 22.65 -6.77
C LYS A 564 8.18 22.60 -8.16
N TYR A 565 9.04 22.66 -9.17
CA TYR A 565 8.69 22.62 -10.58
C TYR A 565 9.14 21.30 -11.21
N VAL A 566 8.48 20.91 -12.30
CA VAL A 566 8.95 19.81 -13.14
C VAL A 566 10.26 20.21 -13.79
N ASP A 567 11.25 19.32 -13.77
CA ASP A 567 12.50 19.50 -14.49
C ASP A 567 12.30 19.09 -15.96
N GLY A 568 12.04 20.08 -16.82
CA GLY A 568 11.80 19.90 -18.24
C GLY A 568 13.00 19.31 -19.00
N GLN A 569 14.22 19.45 -18.50
CA GLN A 569 15.41 18.89 -19.11
C GLN A 569 15.53 17.39 -18.80
N ARG A 570 15.35 17.00 -17.54
CA ARG A 570 15.40 15.58 -17.12
C ARG A 570 14.23 14.77 -17.67
N THR A 571 13.11 15.43 -17.96
CA THR A 571 11.88 14.79 -18.48
C THR A 571 11.71 14.89 -20.00
N LEU A 572 12.67 15.51 -20.71
CA LEU A 572 12.55 15.85 -22.13
C LEU A 572 12.19 14.66 -23.03
N HIS A 573 12.85 13.50 -22.80
CA HIS A 573 12.65 12.27 -23.56
C HIS A 573 11.18 11.80 -23.54
N GLU A 574 10.57 11.71 -22.36
CA GLU A 574 9.16 11.36 -22.20
C GLU A 574 8.22 12.42 -22.77
N ASN A 575 8.54 13.71 -22.60
CA ASN A 575 7.68 14.80 -23.04
C ASN A 575 7.53 14.85 -24.56
N ILE A 576 8.66 14.64 -25.27
CA ILE A 576 8.67 14.51 -26.73
C ILE A 576 7.91 13.26 -27.15
N ALA A 577 8.14 12.12 -26.49
CA ALA A 577 7.50 10.85 -26.80
C ALA A 577 5.98 10.89 -26.57
N ASP A 578 5.50 11.52 -25.49
CA ASP A 578 4.07 11.71 -25.19
C ASP A 578 3.37 12.54 -26.25
N SER A 579 3.95 13.69 -26.62
CA SER A 579 3.33 14.59 -27.60
C SER A 579 3.33 13.98 -29.01
N THR A 580 4.43 13.35 -29.39
CA THR A 580 4.56 12.66 -30.69
C THR A 580 3.67 11.43 -30.77
N GLY A 581 3.64 10.63 -29.70
CA GLY A 581 2.81 9.44 -29.59
C GLY A 581 1.32 9.77 -29.67
N LEU A 582 0.88 10.84 -29.00
CA LEU A 582 -0.51 11.32 -29.09
C LEU A 582 -0.90 11.73 -30.52
N LYS A 583 -0.05 12.52 -31.19
CA LYS A 583 -0.26 12.94 -32.59
C LYS A 583 -0.38 11.73 -33.51
N LYS A 584 0.58 10.81 -33.44
CA LYS A 584 0.64 9.59 -34.25
C LYS A 584 -0.57 8.69 -34.04
N ALA A 585 -0.94 8.43 -32.78
CA ALA A 585 -2.10 7.60 -32.46
C ALA A 585 -3.41 8.21 -32.97
N PHE A 586 -3.60 9.53 -32.82
CA PHE A 586 -4.81 10.19 -33.29
C PHE A 586 -4.91 10.22 -34.82
N MET A 587 -3.81 10.54 -35.52
CA MET A 587 -3.77 10.49 -36.98
C MET A 587 -4.01 9.08 -37.51
N SER A 588 -3.48 8.07 -36.83
CA SER A 588 -3.67 6.66 -37.20
C SER A 588 -5.13 6.22 -37.00
N TYR A 589 -5.79 6.69 -35.93
CA TYR A 589 -7.23 6.52 -35.75
C TYR A 589 -8.05 7.24 -36.84
N GLN A 590 -7.67 8.46 -37.24
CA GLN A 590 -8.34 9.16 -38.34
C GLN A 590 -8.22 8.40 -39.66
N LYS A 591 -7.06 7.79 -39.92
CA LYS A 591 -6.81 6.91 -41.07
C LYS A 591 -7.71 5.67 -41.01
N TYR A 592 -7.80 5.02 -39.85
CA TYR A 592 -8.72 3.91 -39.61
C TYR A 592 -10.18 4.30 -39.94
N VAL A 593 -10.66 5.45 -39.45
CA VAL A 593 -12.03 5.93 -39.73
C VAL A 593 -12.26 6.21 -41.22
N LYS A 594 -11.24 6.71 -41.93
CA LYS A 594 -11.32 6.94 -43.38
C LYS A 594 -11.46 5.63 -44.16
N GLU A 595 -10.80 4.58 -43.70
CA GLU A 595 -10.78 3.27 -44.36
C GLU A 595 -11.99 2.39 -44.00
N ASN A 596 -12.42 2.43 -42.74
CA ASN A 596 -13.43 1.51 -42.18
C ASN A 596 -14.78 2.19 -41.89
N GLY A 597 -14.86 3.51 -42.01
CA GLY A 597 -16.02 4.28 -41.63
C GLY A 597 -16.06 4.61 -40.14
N LYS A 598 -17.09 5.35 -39.73
CA LYS A 598 -17.25 5.81 -38.36
C LYS A 598 -18.01 4.79 -37.52
N GLU A 599 -17.41 4.39 -36.40
CA GLU A 599 -18.04 3.48 -35.44
C GLU A 599 -19.22 4.14 -34.68
N PRO A 600 -20.16 3.35 -34.13
CA PRO A 600 -21.20 3.85 -33.23
C PRO A 600 -20.64 4.54 -31.98
N LYS A 601 -21.42 5.47 -31.40
CA LYS A 601 -21.09 6.09 -30.11
C LYS A 601 -21.32 5.10 -28.96
N LEU A 602 -20.63 5.31 -27.84
CA LEU A 602 -20.95 4.60 -26.60
C LEU A 602 -22.37 4.95 -26.11
N PRO A 603 -23.21 3.96 -25.78
CA PRO A 603 -24.53 4.21 -25.18
C PRO A 603 -24.43 5.02 -23.89
N GLY A 604 -25.30 6.02 -23.73
CA GLY A 604 -25.36 6.85 -22.52
C GLY A 604 -24.23 7.86 -22.35
N MET A 605 -23.39 8.08 -23.36
CA MET A 605 -22.36 9.13 -23.36
C MET A 605 -22.62 10.18 -24.44
N GLU A 606 -22.56 11.45 -24.06
CA GLU A 606 -22.77 12.59 -24.97
C GLU A 606 -21.53 12.95 -25.81
N PHE A 607 -20.40 12.29 -25.58
CA PHE A 607 -19.14 12.57 -26.29
C PHE A 607 -19.11 11.98 -27.71
N THR A 608 -18.42 12.65 -28.62
CA THR A 608 -18.08 12.10 -29.94
C THR A 608 -16.95 11.07 -29.83
N ASN A 609 -16.82 10.20 -30.83
CA ASN A 609 -15.75 9.19 -30.87
C ASN A 609 -14.34 9.83 -30.76
N GLN A 610 -14.12 10.97 -31.41
CA GLN A 610 -12.84 11.70 -31.32
C GLN A 610 -12.62 12.28 -29.92
N GLN A 611 -13.66 12.78 -29.25
CA GLN A 611 -13.54 13.20 -27.85
C GLN A 611 -13.26 12.00 -26.94
N LEU A 612 -13.90 10.85 -27.17
CA LEU A 612 -13.67 9.62 -26.41
C LEU A 612 -12.27 9.05 -26.60
N PHE A 613 -11.65 9.24 -27.77
CA PHE A 613 -10.22 8.97 -27.96
C PHE A 613 -9.38 9.74 -26.92
N PHE A 614 -9.50 11.07 -26.87
CA PHE A 614 -8.69 11.88 -25.93
C PHE A 614 -9.04 11.64 -24.46
N ILE A 615 -10.32 11.39 -24.15
CA ILE A 615 -10.75 11.03 -22.80
C ILE A 615 -10.12 9.69 -22.38
N SER A 616 -10.11 8.70 -23.27
CA SER A 616 -9.53 7.39 -23.00
C SER A 616 -8.01 7.44 -22.79
N PHE A 617 -7.31 8.26 -23.58
CA PHE A 617 -5.89 8.63 -23.38
C PHE A 617 -5.63 9.20 -21.99
N ALA A 618 -6.42 10.19 -21.56
CA ALA A 618 -6.27 10.81 -20.25
C ALA A 618 -6.61 9.85 -19.09
N GLN A 619 -7.64 9.02 -19.25
CA GLN A 619 -8.09 8.07 -18.22
C GLN A 619 -7.06 6.98 -17.91
N MET A 620 -6.33 6.51 -18.92
CA MET A 620 -5.30 5.49 -18.73
C MET A 620 -4.12 6.02 -17.90
N LYS A 621 -3.94 7.34 -17.87
CA LYS A 621 -2.95 8.10 -17.11
C LYS A 621 -3.53 8.69 -15.80
N CYS A 622 -4.63 8.14 -15.27
CA CYS A 622 -5.12 8.57 -13.96
C CYS A 622 -4.27 7.98 -12.82
N GLU A 623 -3.53 8.83 -12.12
CA GLU A 623 -2.73 8.49 -10.94
C GLU A 623 -2.99 9.51 -9.82
N VAL A 624 -2.88 9.06 -8.57
CA VAL A 624 -2.74 9.94 -7.40
C VAL A 624 -1.47 9.52 -6.66
N ARG A 625 -0.60 10.47 -6.36
CA ARG A 625 0.66 10.26 -5.64
C ARG A 625 0.64 11.05 -4.33
N SER A 626 1.19 10.48 -3.26
CA SER A 626 1.31 11.20 -1.98
C SER A 626 2.44 12.22 -2.03
N LYS A 627 2.49 13.12 -1.05
CA LYS A 627 3.60 14.07 -0.90
C LYS A 627 4.94 13.35 -0.84
N GLU A 628 5.04 12.29 -0.03
CA GLU A 628 6.25 11.49 0.12
C GLU A 628 6.66 10.82 -1.20
N GLY A 629 5.68 10.36 -1.99
CA GLY A 629 5.94 9.81 -3.32
C GLY A 629 6.47 10.87 -4.30
N TYR A 630 6.04 12.13 -4.19
CA TYR A 630 6.62 13.22 -4.96
C TYR A 630 8.01 13.63 -4.44
N GLU A 631 8.26 13.55 -3.14
CA GLU A 631 9.59 13.78 -2.57
C GLU A 631 10.59 12.73 -3.08
N GLU A 632 10.22 11.45 -3.07
CA GLU A 632 11.01 10.36 -3.65
C GLU A 632 11.26 10.56 -5.15
N TYR A 633 10.23 10.96 -5.88
CA TYR A 633 10.32 11.29 -7.30
C TYR A 633 11.37 12.38 -7.59
N ILE A 634 11.38 13.48 -6.83
CA ILE A 634 12.38 14.55 -7.04
C ILE A 634 13.76 14.11 -6.55
N ALA A 635 13.81 13.36 -5.44
CA ALA A 635 15.03 12.91 -4.80
C ALA A 635 15.73 11.77 -5.55
N ASP A 636 15.07 11.14 -6.52
CA ASP A 636 15.71 10.18 -7.41
C ASP A 636 16.80 10.89 -8.23
N SER A 637 18.00 10.89 -7.68
CA SER A 637 19.24 11.32 -8.34
C SER A 637 19.97 10.13 -8.98
N THR A 638 19.41 8.92 -8.88
CA THR A 638 20.06 7.70 -9.39
C THR A 638 19.90 7.57 -10.89
N THR A 639 18.96 8.30 -11.48
CA THR A 639 18.69 8.35 -12.91
C THR A 639 18.79 9.79 -13.43
N SER A 640 19.58 10.01 -14.50
CA SER A 640 19.58 11.27 -15.24
C SER A 640 18.24 11.55 -15.95
N LEU A 641 17.36 10.54 -15.98
CA LEU A 641 16.10 10.52 -16.71
C LEU A 641 14.95 10.38 -15.71
N LEU A 642 14.02 11.33 -15.78
CA LEU A 642 12.87 11.37 -14.89
C LEU A 642 11.59 11.34 -15.73
N GLN A 643 10.53 10.67 -15.26
CA GLN A 643 9.24 10.73 -15.93
C GLN A 643 8.42 11.92 -15.44
N THR A 644 7.86 12.73 -16.33
CA THR A 644 6.99 13.84 -15.91
C THR A 644 5.83 13.35 -15.02
N PRO A 645 5.42 14.10 -13.98
CA PRO A 645 4.22 13.78 -13.20
C PRO A 645 3.02 13.57 -14.11
N VAL A 646 2.23 12.52 -13.88
CA VAL A 646 1.28 12.02 -14.89
C VAL A 646 0.24 13.05 -15.32
N LYS A 647 -0.21 13.94 -14.42
CA LYS A 647 -1.06 15.11 -14.73
C LYS A 647 -0.49 15.94 -15.89
N TYR A 648 0.82 16.17 -15.90
CA TYR A 648 1.52 16.96 -16.92
C TYR A 648 1.92 16.15 -18.15
N ARG A 649 2.04 14.82 -18.04
CA ARG A 649 2.09 13.93 -19.23
C ARG A 649 0.84 14.06 -20.09
N VAL A 650 -0.33 14.10 -19.43
CA VAL A 650 -1.63 14.32 -20.09
C VAL A 650 -1.75 15.77 -20.57
N ASN A 651 -1.70 16.74 -19.64
CA ASN A 651 -2.01 18.12 -19.98
C ASN A 651 -0.97 18.76 -20.91
N GLY A 652 0.31 18.43 -20.74
CA GLY A 652 1.38 18.95 -21.60
C GLY A 652 1.25 18.46 -23.04
N ALA A 653 1.00 17.18 -23.24
CA ALA A 653 0.78 16.61 -24.57
C ALA A 653 -0.50 17.16 -25.23
N LEU A 654 -1.61 17.27 -24.48
CA LEU A 654 -2.86 17.83 -25.01
C LEU A 654 -2.73 19.31 -25.35
N ALA A 655 -2.02 20.10 -24.53
CA ALA A 655 -1.79 21.52 -24.78
C ALA A 655 -0.99 21.79 -26.07
N ASN A 656 -0.15 20.83 -26.49
CA ASN A 656 0.58 20.85 -27.76
C ASN A 656 -0.22 20.31 -28.95
N SER A 657 -1.36 19.64 -28.72
CA SER A 657 -2.12 18.97 -29.77
C SER A 657 -3.15 19.91 -30.41
N GLU A 658 -2.93 20.24 -31.68
CA GLU A 658 -3.91 20.98 -32.47
C GLU A 658 -5.22 20.21 -32.67
N PHE A 659 -5.11 18.88 -32.78
CA PHE A 659 -6.26 17.99 -32.91
C PHE A 659 -7.14 18.05 -31.66
N PHE A 660 -6.54 17.98 -30.46
CA PHE A 660 -7.29 18.09 -29.22
C PHE A 660 -8.02 19.43 -29.13
N ALA A 661 -7.31 20.53 -29.39
CA ALA A 661 -7.89 21.87 -29.36
C ALA A 661 -9.08 22.00 -30.33
N ALA A 662 -8.97 21.44 -31.53
CA ALA A 662 -10.06 21.43 -32.52
C ALA A 662 -11.25 20.58 -32.06
N VAL A 663 -11.00 19.36 -31.57
CA VAL A 663 -12.04 18.39 -31.16
C VAL A 663 -12.85 18.89 -29.96
N PHE A 664 -12.20 19.57 -29.01
CA PHE A 664 -12.86 20.14 -27.82
C PHE A 664 -13.22 21.62 -27.99
N LYS A 665 -12.92 22.23 -29.14
CA LYS A 665 -13.14 23.66 -29.41
C LYS A 665 -12.52 24.55 -28.32
N CYS A 666 -11.29 24.23 -27.93
CA CYS A 666 -10.55 24.99 -26.92
C CYS A 666 -10.30 26.42 -27.42
N PRO A 667 -10.53 27.46 -26.60
CA PRO A 667 -10.17 28.83 -26.94
C PRO A 667 -8.67 28.97 -27.21
N ALA A 668 -8.30 29.76 -28.23
CA ALA A 668 -6.91 30.08 -28.52
C ALA A 668 -6.26 30.79 -27.32
N GLY A 669 -5.03 30.41 -26.97
CA GLY A 669 -4.30 30.93 -25.82
C GLY A 669 -4.78 30.42 -24.45
N GLY A 670 -5.79 29.54 -24.42
CA GLY A 670 -6.24 28.91 -23.18
C GLY A 670 -5.23 27.91 -22.61
N PRO A 671 -5.38 27.47 -21.34
CA PRO A 671 -4.44 26.56 -20.67
C PRO A 671 -4.17 25.24 -21.42
N MET A 672 -5.18 24.75 -22.16
CA MET A 672 -5.13 23.50 -22.94
C MET A 672 -5.02 23.72 -24.45
N SER A 673 -4.77 24.95 -24.90
CA SER A 673 -4.49 25.28 -26.30
C SER A 673 -3.54 26.46 -26.36
N GLN A 674 -2.26 26.19 -26.13
CA GLN A 674 -1.21 27.22 -26.14
C GLN A 674 -1.10 27.86 -27.54
N GLU A 675 -0.83 29.17 -27.59
CA GLU A 675 -0.57 29.87 -28.86
C GLU A 675 0.70 29.33 -29.54
N LYS A 676 1.75 29.12 -28.74
CA LYS A 676 3.00 28.51 -29.18
C LYS A 676 3.04 27.04 -28.74
N ARG A 677 2.65 26.14 -29.65
CA ARG A 677 2.67 24.69 -29.43
C ARG A 677 4.06 24.13 -29.70
N CYS A 678 4.51 23.20 -28.86
CA CYS A 678 5.75 22.47 -29.09
C CYS A 678 5.50 21.25 -29.98
N SER A 679 6.22 21.14 -31.11
CA SER A 679 6.13 20.00 -32.03
C SER A 679 7.48 19.73 -32.70
N ILE A 680 7.88 18.46 -32.73
CA ILE A 680 9.06 17.98 -33.48
C ILE A 680 8.58 17.27 -34.74
N TRP A 681 7.87 16.18 -34.55
CA TRP A 681 7.31 15.32 -35.60
C TRP A 681 5.90 15.77 -35.98
#